data_AF-A0A933XSM6-F1
#
_entry.id   AF-A0A933XSM6-F1
#
_cell.length_a   1.000
_cell.length_b   1.000
_cell.length_c   1.000
_cell.angle_alpha   90.00
_cell.angle_beta   90.00
_cell.angle_gamma   90.00
#
_symmetry.space_group_name_H-M   'P 1'
#
loop_
_entity.id
_entity.type
_entity.pdbx_description
1 polymer ?
#
loop_
_entity_poly.entity_id
_entity_poly.type
_entity_poly.pdbx_seq_one_letter_code
_entity_poly.pdbx_strand_id
1 'polypeptide(L)'
;MVFTRPFRTIVSALALLVLLASCATREKSFEILTESSAGLGERINRDPAQWGALFGLAPDFFKRGEDAGDEPIKPSRGKGWLGIAMKLADPPPRDPASGDPVPAVEALTVFPLSGAEQAGLRAGDRIVALDGRRLSPGSENSILAHFRKTIARKTPGDTVRLKILRDGAALDLDAVLVPRLKTATPLKPHPDLDSDRGRFPDSLLAYALRKEKLAGEFRRTLEEIRDRTSEVMAPSVKGKDYNPFRLHEVNYVMTHPLDLPQAARQITGALAASFGDEKKSLPEALQTAMEELDVVYEVPAENANRPADLAGYIDRLVKAIVEAESLRKQALSGLSPEEIDMLYKVARQLLAEEPGERGKEVSDEDKRRIDAENTVFLNTALKVRLAPLLNASLRVARAVDVDLLLSLKQKGARLERFGDGWTVTEEENLTVVQTAAGKVLIGGPGRNVYTEDTAVIIDLGGDDIYLNHAGGSTSAYPFAVVVDFSGDDLYSASADFSQGAGFFGGGFLVDLEGDDRYSARNYAQGTGIFGVGVLADLGGKDEYRSLSSAQGAGAFGIGLLAEGGGDDRYFADRFAQGFGFVKGFGAIVETAGNDEYFAGGAYPDGRDPDKSYESLSQGFGLGIRPYDTLAGASGGIGVIAEAGGNDTYVGDYFAQGASYWFALGILDDRKGHDKYISGRYSQGAGIHLSAGVLMDGEGDDIYLASYGVAQGCGHDLGVGTLLDNGGDDRYIAGVLSQGAGNANGIGVLNDNGGDDEYHIKGSGQGRGNFEPDGELGSFGFHFDTGGGKDYYSPGGKNNSLVFKTEWGIFADTN
;
A
#
# COMPACT_ATOMS: atom_id res chain seq x y z
N MET A 1 -14.36 -7.69 18.67
CA MET A 1 -14.42 -7.58 20.12
C MET A 1 -13.18 -6.85 20.61
N VAL A 2 -13.31 -5.69 21.25
CA VAL A 2 -13.58 -5.58 22.70
C VAL A 2 -13.40 -4.12 23.19
N PHE A 3 -13.43 -3.06 22.33
CA PHE A 3 -13.02 -1.64 22.62
C PHE A 3 -13.84 -0.89 23.69
N THR A 4 -13.90 -1.46 24.87
CA THR A 4 -14.75 -1.12 25.99
C THR A 4 -13.98 -1.67 27.22
N ARG A 5 -13.69 -0.97 28.32
CA ARG A 5 -14.15 0.32 28.88
C ARG A 5 -13.02 0.89 29.80
N PRO A 6 -13.26 1.80 30.77
CA PRO A 6 -13.21 3.24 30.54
C PRO A 6 -12.26 3.96 31.53
N PHE A 7 -11.20 4.62 31.05
CA PHE A 7 -10.45 5.59 31.89
C PHE A 7 -10.63 7.02 31.38
N ARG A 8 -11.64 7.70 31.95
CA ARG A 8 -11.71 9.16 31.96
C ARG A 8 -10.50 9.72 32.71
N THR A 9 -10.03 10.91 32.30
CA THR A 9 -8.96 11.71 32.96
C THR A 9 -7.61 10.99 33.00
N ILE A 10 -6.60 11.34 32.18
CA ILE A 10 -5.97 12.68 32.18
C ILE A 10 -5.40 13.16 30.82
N VAL A 11 -5.38 12.34 29.76
CA VAL A 11 -4.71 12.70 28.48
C VAL A 11 -5.55 13.60 27.55
N SER A 12 -6.88 13.60 27.68
CA SER A 12 -7.80 14.40 26.84
C SER A 12 -7.83 15.92 27.13
N ALA A 13 -6.87 16.44 27.92
CA ALA A 13 -6.86 17.84 28.38
C ALA A 13 -5.62 18.64 27.95
N LEU A 14 -4.65 18.06 27.22
CA LEU A 14 -3.51 18.80 26.67
C LEU A 14 -3.60 19.05 25.16
N ALA A 15 -4.12 18.08 24.40
CA ALA A 15 -4.37 18.25 22.96
C ALA A 15 -5.52 19.24 22.64
N LEU A 16 -6.44 19.47 23.59
CA LEU A 16 -7.56 20.41 23.42
C LEU A 16 -7.31 21.80 24.03
N LEU A 17 -6.20 22.01 24.75
CA LEU A 17 -5.87 23.28 25.40
C LEU A 17 -4.82 24.12 24.66
N VAL A 18 -4.21 23.57 23.60
CA VAL A 18 -3.45 24.35 22.60
C VAL A 18 -4.41 25.02 21.59
N LEU A 19 -5.66 24.56 21.50
CA LEU A 19 -6.70 25.06 20.59
C LEU A 19 -7.34 26.42 20.96
N LEU A 20 -6.91 27.08 22.05
CA LEU A 20 -7.43 28.39 22.48
C LEU A 20 -6.35 29.42 22.85
N ALA A 21 -5.13 29.28 22.32
CA ALA A 21 -4.11 30.32 22.35
C ALA A 21 -4.03 31.05 20.99
N SER A 22 -5.13 31.66 20.56
CA SER A 22 -5.16 32.49 19.34
C SER A 22 -4.41 33.81 19.52
N CYS A 23 -3.08 33.75 19.56
CA CYS A 23 -2.29 34.81 18.95
C CYS A 23 -2.66 34.79 17.47
N ALA A 24 -3.46 35.75 17.02
CA ALA A 24 -3.94 35.82 15.65
C ALA A 24 -2.79 36.14 14.68
N THR A 25 -2.02 35.12 14.31
CA THR A 25 -1.15 35.13 13.14
C THR A 25 -2.05 35.25 11.92
N ARG A 26 -2.13 36.46 11.40
CA ARG A 26 -2.96 36.80 10.24
C ARG A 26 -2.43 36.02 9.04
N GLU A 27 -3.30 35.26 8.36
CA GLU A 27 -2.98 34.70 7.06
C GLU A 27 -2.58 35.82 6.09
N LYS A 28 -1.65 35.52 5.18
CA LYS A 28 -1.20 36.47 4.16
C LYS A 28 -1.80 36.06 2.82
N SER A 29 -2.66 36.91 2.29
CA SER A 29 -3.21 36.78 0.95
C SER A 29 -2.53 37.79 0.02
N PHE A 30 -2.17 37.34 -1.17
CA PHE A 30 -1.67 38.14 -2.27
C PHE A 30 -2.56 37.87 -3.50
N GLU A 31 -3.03 38.92 -4.17
CA GLU A 31 -3.52 38.78 -5.54
C GLU A 31 -2.35 38.30 -6.41
N ILE A 32 -2.54 37.23 -7.19
CA ILE A 32 -1.59 36.83 -8.23
C ILE A 32 -2.17 37.18 -9.59
N LEU A 33 -1.31 37.70 -10.45
CA LEU A 33 -1.55 37.76 -11.89
C LEU A 33 -0.57 36.75 -12.50
N THR A 34 -0.95 35.48 -12.50
CA THR A 34 -0.25 34.41 -13.22
C THR A 34 -0.51 34.49 -14.71
N GLU A 35 0.24 33.71 -15.50
CA GLU A 35 -0.27 33.29 -16.81
C GLU A 35 -1.42 32.30 -16.57
N SER A 36 -2.43 32.32 -17.42
CA SER A 36 -3.62 31.48 -17.26
C SER A 36 -3.26 30.00 -17.28
N SER A 37 -3.69 29.29 -16.25
CA SER A 37 -3.56 27.84 -16.13
C SER A 37 -4.65 27.07 -16.91
N ALA A 38 -5.60 27.76 -17.54
CA ALA A 38 -6.67 27.14 -18.32
C ALA A 38 -6.16 26.02 -19.28
N GLY A 39 -6.86 24.89 -19.24
CA GLY A 39 -6.50 23.67 -19.98
C GLY A 39 -5.18 23.02 -19.53
N LEU A 40 -4.69 23.30 -18.31
CA LEU A 40 -3.52 22.61 -17.76
C LEU A 40 -3.86 21.14 -17.45
N GLY A 41 -5.07 20.84 -16.97
CA GLY A 41 -5.54 19.46 -16.76
C GLY A 41 -5.45 18.63 -18.05
N GLU A 42 -6.07 19.10 -19.14
CA GLU A 42 -5.97 18.51 -20.49
C GLU A 42 -4.50 18.32 -20.94
N ARG A 43 -3.58 19.22 -20.55
CA ARG A 43 -2.14 19.09 -20.84
C ARG A 43 -1.44 18.07 -19.94
N ILE A 44 -1.83 17.93 -18.67
CA ILE A 44 -1.30 16.94 -17.72
C ILE A 44 -1.80 15.53 -18.11
N ASN A 45 -3.08 15.39 -18.45
CA ASN A 45 -3.68 14.14 -18.96
C ASN A 45 -2.95 13.62 -20.21
N ARG A 46 -2.44 14.52 -21.07
CA ARG A 46 -1.66 14.16 -22.28
C ARG A 46 -0.15 14.03 -22.06
N ASP A 47 0.43 14.86 -21.22
CA ASP A 47 1.86 14.90 -20.88
C ASP A 47 2.00 15.06 -19.36
N PRO A 48 2.09 13.96 -18.59
CA PRO A 48 2.22 14.02 -17.13
C PRO A 48 3.46 14.80 -16.65
N ALA A 49 4.45 15.09 -17.50
CA ALA A 49 5.54 15.99 -17.14
C ALA A 49 5.07 17.44 -16.89
N GLN A 50 3.92 17.86 -17.43
CA GLN A 50 3.35 19.20 -17.24
C GLN A 50 2.97 19.50 -15.78
N TRP A 51 2.76 18.48 -14.94
CA TRP A 51 2.66 18.62 -13.47
C TRP A 51 3.85 19.38 -12.87
N GLY A 52 5.03 19.29 -13.50
CA GLY A 52 6.20 20.08 -13.14
C GLY A 52 5.98 21.60 -13.21
N ALA A 53 5.05 22.11 -14.01
CA ALA A 53 4.70 23.53 -14.04
C ALA A 53 4.14 24.02 -12.69
N LEU A 54 3.50 23.13 -11.91
CA LEU A 54 2.94 23.42 -10.60
C LEU A 54 3.91 23.10 -9.45
N PHE A 55 4.57 21.93 -9.50
CA PHE A 55 5.35 21.40 -8.38
C PHE A 55 6.86 21.23 -8.65
N GLY A 56 7.34 21.48 -9.87
CA GLY A 56 8.74 21.34 -10.23
C GLY A 56 9.68 22.25 -9.43
N LEU A 57 10.86 21.75 -9.09
CA LEU A 57 11.87 22.52 -8.34
C LEU A 57 13.21 22.45 -9.08
N ALA A 58 14.01 23.51 -8.97
CA ALA A 58 15.36 23.54 -9.53
C ALA A 58 16.21 22.37 -8.99
N PRO A 59 17.06 21.70 -9.79
CA PRO A 59 17.80 20.50 -9.35
C PRO A 59 18.65 20.71 -8.08
N ASP A 60 19.19 21.91 -7.92
CA ASP A 60 19.99 22.30 -6.74
C ASP A 60 19.17 22.30 -5.44
N PHE A 61 17.84 22.39 -5.50
CA PHE A 61 16.96 22.37 -4.33
C PHE A 61 17.11 21.08 -3.51
N PHE A 62 17.38 19.96 -4.19
CA PHE A 62 17.46 18.63 -3.60
C PHE A 62 18.87 18.22 -3.13
N LYS A 63 19.89 19.08 -3.35
CA LYS A 63 21.25 18.89 -2.82
C LYS A 63 21.25 18.99 -1.29
N ARG A 64 22.12 18.22 -0.63
CA ARG A 64 22.26 18.18 0.82
C ARG A 64 23.32 19.18 1.31
N GLY A 65 23.03 19.90 2.40
CA GLY A 65 24.04 20.63 3.18
C GLY A 65 24.84 21.70 2.41
N GLU A 66 26.17 21.73 2.61
CA GLU A 66 27.07 22.78 2.12
C GLU A 66 27.12 22.90 0.58
N ASP A 67 26.72 21.85 -0.16
CA ASP A 67 26.66 21.84 -1.63
C ASP A 67 25.55 22.74 -2.22
N ALA A 68 24.63 23.25 -1.39
CA ALA A 68 23.51 24.11 -1.80
C ALA A 68 23.80 25.63 -1.75
N GLY A 69 24.93 26.06 -1.18
CA GLY A 69 25.37 27.48 -1.19
C GLY A 69 24.56 28.49 -0.34
N ASP A 70 23.45 28.07 0.26
CA ASP A 70 22.63 28.86 1.20
C ASP A 70 23.29 29.01 2.60
N GLU A 71 22.68 29.79 3.51
CA GLU A 71 23.07 29.78 4.93
C GLU A 71 23.12 28.33 5.46
N PRO A 72 24.15 27.95 6.25
CA PRO A 72 24.31 26.58 6.69
C PRO A 72 23.10 26.17 7.54
N ILE A 73 22.25 25.33 6.94
CA ILE A 73 21.18 24.62 7.63
C ILE A 73 21.83 23.98 8.85
N LYS A 74 21.46 24.42 10.05
CA LYS A 74 22.02 23.85 11.28
C LYS A 74 21.76 22.35 11.21
N PRO A 75 22.81 21.50 11.12
CA PRO A 75 22.59 20.07 11.05
C PRO A 75 21.80 19.69 12.28
N SER A 76 20.70 18.94 12.10
CA SER A 76 20.02 18.38 13.24
C SER A 76 21.08 17.56 13.99
N ARG A 77 21.32 17.92 15.26
CA ARG A 77 22.20 17.10 16.10
C ARG A 77 21.46 15.79 16.24
N GLY A 78 21.89 14.78 15.47
CA GLY A 78 21.19 13.51 15.38
C GLY A 78 20.84 13.01 16.78
N LYS A 79 19.62 12.52 16.97
CA LYS A 79 19.14 12.15 18.31
C LYS A 79 19.92 10.92 18.78
N GLY A 80 20.54 11.01 19.96
CA GLY A 80 21.27 9.89 20.55
C GLY A 80 20.37 8.67 20.75
N TRP A 81 20.80 7.51 20.26
CA TRP A 81 20.07 6.26 20.34
C TRP A 81 20.85 5.24 21.18
N LEU A 82 20.21 4.74 22.24
CA LEU A 82 20.79 3.71 23.10
C LEU A 82 20.68 2.31 22.48
N GLY A 83 19.64 2.06 21.67
CA GLY A 83 19.39 0.78 21.03
C GLY A 83 18.73 -0.28 21.91
N ILE A 84 17.63 0.08 22.58
CA ILE A 84 16.76 -0.88 23.27
C ILE A 84 15.28 -0.70 22.93
N ALA A 85 14.55 -1.82 22.88
CA ALA A 85 13.11 -1.86 23.14
C ALA A 85 12.90 -1.90 24.67
N MET A 86 11.89 -1.21 25.20
CA MET A 86 11.80 -0.95 26.64
C MET A 86 10.38 -0.67 27.14
N LYS A 87 10.07 -1.20 28.33
CA LYS A 87 8.86 -0.89 29.11
C LYS A 87 9.21 -0.37 30.51
N LEU A 88 8.21 0.12 31.24
CA LEU A 88 8.33 0.28 32.69
C LEU A 88 8.31 -1.10 33.35
N ALA A 89 9.18 -1.34 34.34
CA ALA A 89 9.23 -2.60 35.06
C ALA A 89 8.08 -2.69 36.09
N ASP A 90 7.19 -3.67 35.91
CA ASP A 90 6.09 -3.98 36.82
C ASP A 90 6.10 -5.50 37.14
N PRO A 91 6.10 -5.93 38.41
CA PRO A 91 6.36 -5.11 39.59
C PRO A 91 7.78 -4.49 39.54
N PRO A 92 7.98 -3.29 40.11
CA PRO A 92 9.29 -2.67 40.19
C PRO A 92 10.28 -3.56 40.97
N PRO A 93 11.55 -3.65 40.55
CA PRO A 93 12.57 -4.39 41.29
C PRO A 93 12.85 -3.75 42.65
N ARG A 94 13.44 -4.54 43.57
CA ARG A 94 13.91 -4.03 44.87
C ARG A 94 15.38 -3.63 44.81
N ASP A 95 15.71 -2.52 45.45
CA ASP A 95 17.08 -2.04 45.64
C ASP A 95 17.87 -3.02 46.53
N PRO A 96 19.03 -3.56 46.08
CA PRO A 96 19.75 -4.58 46.85
C PRO A 96 20.30 -4.12 48.22
N ALA A 97 20.41 -2.82 48.47
CA ALA A 97 20.96 -2.27 49.72
C ALA A 97 19.86 -1.88 50.73
N SER A 98 18.71 -1.41 50.25
CA SER A 98 17.58 -0.97 51.10
C SER A 98 16.41 -1.95 51.14
N GLY A 99 16.27 -2.82 50.15
CA GLY A 99 15.13 -3.72 49.97
C GLY A 99 13.86 -3.04 49.46
N ASP A 100 13.86 -1.71 49.31
CA ASP A 100 12.71 -0.93 48.85
C ASP A 100 12.46 -1.08 47.33
N PRO A 101 11.20 -1.03 46.87
CA PRO A 101 10.89 -0.99 45.45
C PRO A 101 11.45 0.29 44.79
N VAL A 102 12.12 0.15 43.65
CA VAL A 102 12.69 1.27 42.89
C VAL A 102 12.14 1.27 41.46
N PRO A 103 11.69 2.43 40.92
CA PRO A 103 11.24 2.51 39.54
C PRO A 103 12.37 2.14 38.57
N ALA A 104 12.07 1.27 37.62
CA ALA A 104 13.03 0.81 36.63
C ALA A 104 12.44 0.76 35.22
N VAL A 105 13.30 0.94 34.22
CA VAL A 105 13.01 0.65 32.82
C VAL A 105 13.59 -0.73 32.50
N GLU A 106 12.75 -1.66 32.06
CA GLU A 106 13.16 -3.01 31.66
C GLU A 106 13.54 -3.01 30.18
N ALA A 107 14.76 -3.45 29.87
CA ALA A 107 15.23 -3.67 28.51
C ALA A 107 14.60 -4.96 27.97
N LEU A 108 13.67 -4.85 27.02
CA LEU A 108 12.98 -5.98 26.39
C LEU A 108 13.80 -6.61 25.28
N THR A 109 14.51 -5.77 24.52
CA THR A 109 15.37 -6.18 23.41
C THR A 109 16.55 -5.23 23.38
N VAL A 110 17.74 -5.75 23.09
CA VAL A 110 18.95 -4.97 22.86
C VAL A 110 19.31 -5.16 21.39
N PHE A 111 19.40 -4.06 20.65
CA PHE A 111 19.57 -4.13 19.19
C PHE A 111 21.05 -4.36 18.81
N PRO A 112 21.35 -5.17 17.79
CA PRO A 112 22.70 -5.35 17.29
C PRO A 112 23.36 -4.02 16.90
N LEU A 113 24.69 -3.96 17.04
CA LEU A 113 25.55 -2.81 16.76
C LEU A 113 25.26 -1.55 17.60
N SER A 114 24.33 -1.61 18.55
CA SER A 114 23.97 -0.47 19.39
C SER A 114 24.94 -0.19 20.55
N GLY A 115 24.84 1.01 21.11
CA GLY A 115 25.52 1.37 22.36
C GLY A 115 25.19 0.45 23.54
N ALA A 116 23.93 -0.01 23.64
CA ALA A 116 23.50 -0.95 24.65
C ALA A 116 24.13 -2.35 24.49
N GLU A 117 24.22 -2.88 23.26
CA GLU A 117 24.89 -4.17 23.00
C GLU A 117 26.38 -4.07 23.33
N GLN A 118 27.05 -3.02 22.87
CA GLN A 118 28.48 -2.78 23.12
C GLN A 118 28.79 -2.61 24.61
N ALA A 119 27.88 -2.00 25.38
CA ALA A 119 27.98 -1.89 26.84
C ALA A 119 27.67 -3.19 27.60
N GLY A 120 27.26 -4.26 26.90
CA GLY A 120 26.92 -5.55 27.51
C GLY A 120 25.58 -5.58 28.24
N LEU A 121 24.66 -4.67 27.90
CA LEU A 121 23.26 -4.73 28.33
C LEU A 121 22.57 -5.95 27.67
N ARG A 122 21.57 -6.52 28.34
CA ARG A 122 20.85 -7.73 27.92
C ARG A 122 19.33 -7.55 28.06
N ALA A 123 18.57 -8.32 27.28
CA ALA A 123 17.14 -8.46 27.51
C ALA A 123 16.88 -8.99 28.93
N GLY A 124 15.91 -8.39 29.63
CA GLY A 124 15.60 -8.64 31.04
C GLY A 124 16.31 -7.71 32.04
N ASP A 125 17.32 -6.94 31.63
CA ASP A 125 18.00 -5.99 32.52
C ASP A 125 17.06 -4.86 32.95
N ARG A 126 17.13 -4.46 34.23
CA ARG A 126 16.28 -3.40 34.81
C ARG A 126 17.11 -2.17 35.15
N ILE A 127 17.05 -1.14 34.31
CA ILE A 127 17.75 0.14 34.46
C ILE A 127 17.06 0.95 35.57
N VAL A 128 17.78 1.27 36.65
CA VAL A 128 17.27 1.99 37.84
C VAL A 128 17.83 3.41 38.01
N ALA A 129 18.92 3.75 37.31
CA ALA A 129 19.44 5.11 37.26
C ALA A 129 20.13 5.41 35.92
N LEU A 130 20.12 6.67 35.53
CA LEU A 130 20.78 7.22 34.35
C LEU A 130 21.68 8.39 34.79
N ASP A 131 22.96 8.36 34.41
CA ASP A 131 23.99 9.34 34.79
C ASP A 131 24.02 9.62 36.31
N GLY A 132 23.90 8.55 37.11
CA GLY A 132 23.87 8.60 38.58
C GLY A 132 22.56 9.11 39.19
N ARG A 133 21.55 9.50 38.41
CA ARG A 133 20.25 9.97 38.88
C ARG A 133 19.21 8.86 38.81
N ARG A 134 18.50 8.61 39.92
CA ARG A 134 17.35 7.68 39.93
C ARG A 134 16.29 8.12 38.91
N LEU A 135 15.65 7.16 38.25
CA LEU A 135 14.62 7.44 37.25
C LEU A 135 13.41 8.14 37.89
N SER A 136 12.81 9.11 37.18
CA SER A 136 11.67 9.90 37.65
C SER A 136 10.73 10.29 36.49
N PRO A 137 9.47 10.68 36.76
CA PRO A 137 8.48 10.93 35.70
C PRO A 137 8.72 12.18 34.85
N GLY A 138 9.62 13.07 35.28
CA GLY A 138 9.91 14.33 34.59
C GLY A 138 8.73 15.28 34.45
N SER A 139 8.84 16.22 33.51
CA SER A 139 7.73 17.05 33.02
C SER A 139 6.69 16.25 32.23
N GLU A 140 7.09 15.07 31.75
CA GLU A 140 6.29 14.17 30.92
C GLU A 140 5.27 13.36 31.74
N ASN A 141 5.31 13.43 33.08
CA ASN A 141 4.53 12.60 34.01
C ASN A 141 4.65 11.07 33.75
N SER A 142 5.71 10.64 33.07
CA SER A 142 5.95 9.24 32.68
C SER A 142 7.45 8.97 32.66
N ILE A 143 7.88 7.99 33.46
CA ILE A 143 9.29 7.61 33.60
C ILE A 143 9.86 7.15 32.27
N LEU A 144 9.09 6.38 31.49
CA LEU A 144 9.51 5.86 30.20
C LEU A 144 9.66 6.98 29.16
N ALA A 145 8.71 7.93 29.13
CA ALA A 145 8.78 9.09 28.25
C ALA A 145 9.96 10.01 28.61
N HIS A 146 10.14 10.29 29.91
CA HIS A 146 11.25 11.10 30.40
C HIS A 146 12.61 10.46 30.11
N PHE A 147 12.75 9.14 30.27
CA PHE A 147 13.95 8.40 29.90
C PHE A 147 14.22 8.47 28.39
N ARG A 148 13.23 8.15 27.55
CA ARG A 148 13.31 8.24 26.07
C ARG A 148 13.76 9.65 25.64
N LYS A 149 13.15 10.71 26.20
CA LYS A 149 13.46 12.13 25.91
C LYS A 149 14.84 12.55 26.40
N THR A 150 15.30 12.04 27.54
CA THR A 150 16.63 12.34 28.10
C THR A 150 17.75 11.73 27.26
N ILE A 151 17.55 10.50 26.75
CA ILE A 151 18.48 9.87 25.81
C ILE A 151 18.49 10.61 24.46
N ALA A 152 17.31 10.90 23.88
CA ALA A 152 17.20 11.55 22.58
C ALA A 152 17.72 13.00 22.53
N ARG A 153 17.85 13.68 23.69
CA ARG A 153 18.44 15.03 23.82
C ARG A 153 19.97 15.04 23.84
N LYS A 154 20.61 13.89 23.97
CA LYS A 154 22.08 13.74 23.87
C LYS A 154 22.48 13.49 22.42
N THR A 155 23.76 13.70 22.13
CA THR A 155 24.34 13.53 20.79
C THR A 155 24.95 12.13 20.66
N PRO A 156 24.92 11.48 19.48
CA PRO A 156 25.77 10.33 19.18
C PRO A 156 27.24 10.63 19.50
N GLY A 157 27.90 9.66 20.14
CA GLY A 157 29.21 9.82 20.76
C GLY A 157 29.15 10.15 22.26
N ASP A 158 28.04 10.69 22.80
CA ASP A 158 27.89 10.90 24.24
C ASP A 158 27.78 9.56 24.98
N THR A 159 28.57 9.37 26.03
CA THR A 159 28.42 8.23 26.94
C THR A 159 27.31 8.51 27.96
N VAL A 160 26.48 7.50 28.23
CA VAL A 160 25.53 7.46 29.35
C VAL A 160 25.89 6.35 30.32
N ARG A 161 25.83 6.65 31.62
CA ARG A 161 26.03 5.65 32.68
C ARG A 161 24.70 5.06 33.11
N LEU A 162 24.48 3.79 32.80
CA LEU A 162 23.30 3.03 33.19
C LEU A 162 23.61 2.24 34.47
N LYS A 163 22.88 2.50 35.54
CA LYS A 163 22.85 1.57 36.68
C LYS A 163 21.72 0.59 36.47
N ILE A 164 22.03 -0.70 36.43
CA ILE A 164 21.08 -1.78 36.17
C ILE A 164 21.01 -2.77 37.33
N LEU A 165 19.91 -3.51 37.38
CA LEU A 165 19.76 -4.73 38.17
C LEU A 165 19.64 -5.92 37.22
N ARG A 166 20.52 -6.92 37.40
CA ARG A 166 20.54 -8.21 36.68
C ARG A 166 20.70 -9.32 37.71
N ASP A 167 19.81 -10.31 37.70
CA ASP A 167 19.80 -11.45 38.63
C ASP A 167 19.88 -11.04 40.12
N GLY A 168 19.32 -9.87 40.47
CA GLY A 168 19.35 -9.29 41.80
C GLY A 168 20.63 -8.52 42.17
N ALA A 169 21.68 -8.57 41.34
CA ALA A 169 22.91 -7.81 41.52
C ALA A 169 22.84 -6.44 40.82
N ALA A 170 23.44 -5.42 41.44
CA ALA A 170 23.60 -4.10 40.81
C ALA A 170 24.89 -4.03 39.98
N LEU A 171 24.78 -3.51 38.76
CA LEU A 171 25.88 -3.30 37.83
C LEU A 171 25.81 -1.88 37.27
N ASP A 172 26.96 -1.26 37.02
CA ASP A 172 27.06 0.00 36.29
C ASP A 172 27.66 -0.28 34.90
N LEU A 173 26.97 0.14 33.84
CA LEU A 173 27.37 -0.01 32.43
C LEU A 173 27.50 1.38 31.79
N ASP A 174 28.61 1.66 31.12
CA ASP A 174 28.81 2.88 30.35
C ASP A 174 28.51 2.59 28.87
N ALA A 175 27.44 3.19 28.33
CA ALA A 175 26.98 2.99 26.96
C ALA A 175 27.18 4.24 26.11
N VAL A 176 27.87 4.11 24.98
CA VAL A 176 28.05 5.20 24.00
C VAL A 176 26.80 5.29 23.13
N LEU A 177 26.11 6.42 23.12
CA LEU A 177 24.97 6.63 22.25
C LEU A 177 25.42 6.67 20.79
N VAL A 178 24.68 6.00 19.91
CA VAL A 178 24.93 5.93 18.47
C VAL A 178 23.81 6.68 17.73
N PRO A 179 23.96 7.05 16.44
CA PRO A 179 22.78 7.39 15.65
C PRO A 179 21.90 6.13 15.49
N ARG A 180 20.63 6.31 15.11
CA ARG A 180 19.86 5.17 14.56
C ARG A 180 20.58 4.61 13.34
N LEU A 181 20.57 3.28 13.21
CA LEU A 181 21.18 2.62 12.06
C LEU A 181 20.42 3.01 10.79
N LYS A 182 21.18 3.31 9.74
CA LYS A 182 20.68 3.57 8.39
C LYS A 182 21.24 2.51 7.43
N THR A 183 20.51 2.22 6.37
CA THR A 183 20.93 1.28 5.32
C THR A 183 20.88 1.94 3.94
N ALA A 184 21.44 1.27 2.93
CA ALA A 184 21.34 1.76 1.56
C ALA A 184 19.86 1.84 1.16
N THR A 185 19.48 2.90 0.46
CA THR A 185 18.10 3.16 0.02
C THR A 185 18.08 3.08 -1.51
N PRO A 186 18.05 1.86 -2.10
CA PRO A 186 17.94 1.70 -3.55
C PRO A 186 16.61 2.28 -4.03
N LEU A 187 16.67 3.17 -5.02
CA LEU A 187 15.51 3.80 -5.64
C LEU A 187 15.17 3.07 -6.95
N LYS A 188 13.90 3.04 -7.32
CA LYS A 188 13.50 2.64 -8.68
C LYS A 188 14.09 3.66 -9.66
N PRO A 189 14.68 3.25 -10.80
CA PRO A 189 15.07 4.19 -11.84
C PRO A 189 13.83 4.69 -12.58
N HIS A 190 13.63 6.00 -12.66
CA HIS A 190 12.64 6.62 -13.55
C HIS A 190 13.36 7.57 -14.51
N PRO A 191 13.95 7.05 -15.62
CA PRO A 191 14.80 7.85 -16.51
C PRO A 191 14.11 9.11 -17.03
N ASP A 192 12.81 9.03 -17.32
CA ASP A 192 12.03 10.15 -17.83
C ASP A 192 11.87 11.24 -16.76
N LEU A 193 11.40 10.89 -15.56
CA LEU A 193 11.24 11.82 -14.42
C LEU A 193 12.57 12.42 -13.97
N ASP A 194 13.64 11.62 -13.95
CA ASP A 194 15.00 12.07 -13.65
C ASP A 194 15.54 13.03 -14.73
N SER A 195 15.11 12.87 -16.00
CA SER A 195 15.50 13.75 -17.11
C SER A 195 14.69 15.04 -17.21
N ASP A 196 13.40 15.00 -16.85
CA ASP A 196 12.52 16.16 -16.75
C ASP A 196 12.78 16.99 -15.48
N ARG A 197 13.57 16.47 -14.53
CA ARG A 197 13.89 17.16 -13.28
C ARG A 197 14.59 18.49 -13.52
N GLY A 198 13.89 19.57 -13.19
CA GLY A 198 14.36 20.94 -13.42
C GLY A 198 13.98 21.54 -14.77
N ARG A 199 13.17 20.85 -15.60
CA ARG A 199 12.47 21.43 -16.78
C ARG A 199 11.60 22.62 -16.39
N PHE A 200 11.06 22.60 -15.16
CA PHE A 200 10.20 23.65 -14.59
C PHE A 200 10.78 24.17 -13.25
N PRO A 201 11.86 24.98 -13.26
CA PRO A 201 12.52 25.45 -12.04
C PRO A 201 11.78 26.61 -11.35
N ASP A 202 10.84 27.24 -12.06
CA ASP A 202 10.07 28.42 -11.66
C ASP A 202 8.56 28.13 -11.56
N SER A 203 8.22 26.93 -11.08
CA SER A 203 6.84 26.49 -10.84
C SER A 203 6.07 27.37 -9.84
N LEU A 204 4.75 27.17 -9.75
CA LEU A 204 3.89 27.80 -8.73
C LEU A 204 4.40 27.52 -7.31
N LEU A 205 4.76 26.28 -6.99
CA LEU A 205 5.38 25.91 -5.71
C LEU A 205 6.72 26.63 -5.49
N ALA A 206 7.60 26.64 -6.50
CA ALA A 206 8.89 27.32 -6.40
C ALA A 206 8.73 28.82 -6.13
N TYR A 207 7.79 29.48 -6.81
CA TYR A 207 7.42 30.87 -6.54
C TYR A 207 6.91 31.06 -5.10
N ALA A 208 5.96 30.24 -4.66
CA ALA A 208 5.35 30.37 -3.34
C ALA A 208 6.36 30.13 -2.19
N LEU A 209 7.19 29.09 -2.28
CA LEU A 209 8.26 28.82 -1.30
C LEU A 209 9.27 29.97 -1.19
N ARG A 210 9.62 30.62 -2.31
CA ARG A 210 10.52 31.79 -2.32
C ARG A 210 9.85 33.03 -1.72
N LYS A 211 8.56 33.27 -2.00
CA LYS A 211 7.79 34.44 -1.55
C LYS A 211 7.81 34.60 -0.03
N GLU A 212 7.58 33.52 0.71
CA GLU A 212 7.56 33.50 2.18
C GLU A 212 8.79 32.84 2.82
N LYS A 213 9.85 32.60 2.02
CA LYS A 213 11.13 32.02 2.46
C LYS A 213 11.02 30.63 3.12
N LEU A 214 10.02 29.84 2.73
CA LEU A 214 9.78 28.49 3.24
C LEU A 214 10.65 27.42 2.58
N ALA A 215 11.42 27.75 1.54
CA ALA A 215 12.30 26.83 0.83
C ALA A 215 13.22 25.99 1.74
N GLY A 216 13.87 26.61 2.73
CA GLY A 216 14.75 25.91 3.67
C GLY A 216 13.99 24.99 4.64
N GLU A 217 12.79 25.39 5.06
CA GLU A 217 11.92 24.59 5.93
C GLU A 217 11.40 23.35 5.18
N PHE A 218 10.94 23.53 3.93
CA PHE A 218 10.49 22.44 3.09
C PHE A 218 11.62 21.45 2.79
N ARG A 219 12.83 21.94 2.48
CA ARG A 219 14.03 21.11 2.31
C ARG A 219 14.31 20.28 3.58
N ARG A 220 14.19 20.86 4.78
CA ARG A 220 14.35 20.12 6.05
C ARG A 220 13.30 19.03 6.26
N THR A 221 12.03 19.27 5.89
CA THR A 221 10.98 18.24 5.96
C THR A 221 11.26 17.09 4.97
N LEU A 222 11.66 17.40 3.73
CA LEU A 222 12.11 16.40 2.75
C LEU A 222 13.33 15.60 3.25
N GLU A 223 14.30 16.27 3.89
CA GLU A 223 15.47 15.63 4.47
C GLU A 223 15.10 14.67 5.62
N GLU A 224 14.18 15.02 6.53
CA GLU A 224 13.69 14.10 7.57
C GLU A 224 12.95 12.90 6.93
N ILE A 225 12.07 13.10 5.94
CA ILE A 225 11.37 11.99 5.27
C ILE A 225 12.38 11.02 4.63
N ARG A 226 13.39 11.55 3.92
CA ARG A 226 14.50 10.76 3.33
C ARG A 226 15.33 10.04 4.41
N ASP A 227 15.66 10.73 5.49
CA ASP A 227 16.46 10.17 6.58
C ASP A 227 15.72 9.04 7.32
N ARG A 228 14.42 9.21 7.57
CA ARG A 228 13.56 8.21 8.22
C ARG A 228 13.20 7.06 7.30
N THR A 229 13.16 7.31 5.99
CA THR A 229 13.16 6.24 4.97
C THR A 229 14.46 5.46 5.01
N SER A 230 15.63 6.08 5.17
CA SER A 230 16.89 5.34 5.29
C SER A 230 17.06 4.57 6.62
N GLU A 231 16.21 4.78 7.63
CA GLU A 231 16.28 4.06 8.91
C GLU A 231 16.02 2.55 8.77
N VAL A 232 16.77 1.79 9.57
CA VAL A 232 16.68 0.33 9.72
C VAL A 232 15.43 -0.09 10.47
N MET A 233 14.66 -1.00 9.87
CA MET A 233 13.33 -1.42 10.34
C MET A 233 13.16 -2.96 10.34
N ALA A 234 14.17 -3.69 10.81
CA ALA A 234 14.06 -5.10 11.21
C ALA A 234 15.19 -5.48 12.19
N PRO A 235 14.90 -6.02 13.40
CA PRO A 235 15.92 -6.49 14.34
C PRO A 235 16.34 -7.94 14.07
N SER A 236 15.71 -8.58 13.09
CA SER A 236 15.66 -10.03 12.93
C SER A 236 16.61 -10.57 11.86
N VAL A 237 17.10 -9.71 10.97
CA VAL A 237 18.11 -10.05 9.96
C VAL A 237 19.51 -9.92 10.55
N LYS A 238 20.22 -11.04 10.69
CA LYS A 238 21.67 -11.06 10.96
C LYS A 238 22.42 -10.96 9.62
N GLY A 239 22.59 -9.74 9.12
CA GLY A 239 23.18 -9.49 7.79
C GLY A 239 23.65 -8.03 7.61
N LYS A 240 23.96 -7.66 6.36
CA LYS A 240 24.34 -6.28 6.00
C LYS A 240 23.14 -5.40 5.63
N ASP A 241 22.07 -6.01 5.13
CA ASP A 241 20.89 -5.31 4.61
C ASP A 241 19.72 -5.45 5.58
N TYR A 242 19.34 -4.33 6.17
CA TYR A 242 18.51 -4.27 7.37
C TYR A 242 17.04 -3.87 7.10
N ASN A 243 16.66 -3.73 5.82
CA ASN A 243 15.26 -3.67 5.40
C ASN A 243 15.07 -4.48 4.11
N PRO A 244 14.77 -5.79 4.21
CA PRO A 244 14.58 -6.65 3.03
C PRO A 244 13.18 -6.56 2.42
N PHE A 245 12.26 -5.79 3.02
CA PHE A 245 10.86 -5.70 2.59
C PHE A 245 10.55 -4.45 1.78
N ARG A 246 11.28 -3.33 1.99
CA ARG A 246 10.96 -2.06 1.34
C ARG A 246 11.23 -2.12 -0.17
N LEU A 247 10.21 -1.77 -0.95
CA LEU A 247 10.26 -1.71 -2.40
C LEU A 247 11.07 -0.49 -2.88
N HIS A 248 11.74 -0.61 -4.02
CA HIS A 248 12.50 0.51 -4.59
C HIS A 248 11.60 1.67 -5.05
N GLU A 249 10.37 1.37 -5.44
CA GLU A 249 9.35 2.36 -5.81
C GLU A 249 8.94 3.21 -4.61
N VAL A 250 8.59 2.56 -3.49
CA VAL A 250 8.31 3.24 -2.22
C VAL A 250 9.51 4.09 -1.77
N ASN A 251 10.75 3.62 -1.98
CA ASN A 251 11.93 4.45 -1.73
C ASN A 251 12.01 5.68 -2.64
N TYR A 252 11.65 5.55 -3.93
CA TYR A 252 11.67 6.65 -4.89
C TYR A 252 10.67 7.73 -4.49
N VAL A 253 9.38 7.39 -4.34
CA VAL A 253 8.34 8.38 -4.01
C VAL A 253 8.54 9.02 -2.63
N MET A 254 9.04 8.28 -1.63
CA MET A 254 9.39 8.90 -0.34
C MET A 254 10.65 9.77 -0.41
N THR A 255 11.51 9.59 -1.42
CA THR A 255 12.67 10.46 -1.69
C THR A 255 12.29 11.66 -2.56
N HIS A 256 11.30 11.52 -3.43
CA HIS A 256 10.82 12.48 -4.42
C HIS A 256 9.29 12.63 -4.32
N PRO A 257 8.75 13.15 -3.20
CA PRO A 257 7.30 13.13 -2.93
C PRO A 257 6.46 13.97 -3.87
N LEU A 258 7.07 14.88 -4.62
CA LEU A 258 6.39 15.67 -5.64
C LEU A 258 6.29 14.94 -6.99
N ASP A 259 7.05 13.85 -7.18
CA ASP A 259 7.03 13.05 -8.41
C ASP A 259 5.98 11.91 -8.33
N LEU A 260 5.28 11.80 -7.18
CA LEU A 260 4.36 10.71 -6.83
C LEU A 260 3.24 10.48 -7.87
N PRO A 261 2.48 11.50 -8.34
CA PRO A 261 1.44 11.25 -9.34
C PRO A 261 2.00 10.69 -10.64
N GLN A 262 3.17 11.13 -11.07
CA GLN A 262 3.77 10.73 -12.34
C GLN A 262 4.37 9.32 -12.26
N ALA A 263 4.98 8.97 -11.12
CA ALA A 263 5.43 7.61 -10.82
C ALA A 263 4.25 6.63 -10.78
N ALA A 264 3.16 6.99 -10.10
CA ALA A 264 1.92 6.21 -10.10
C ALA A 264 1.32 6.06 -11.51
N ARG A 265 1.28 7.14 -12.30
CA ARG A 265 0.77 7.16 -13.68
C ARG A 265 1.61 6.31 -14.64
N GLN A 266 2.90 6.09 -14.36
CA GLN A 266 3.73 5.11 -15.09
C GLN A 266 3.32 3.67 -14.79
N ILE A 267 3.01 3.33 -13.53
CA ILE A 267 2.54 1.99 -13.13
C ILE A 267 1.17 1.69 -13.76
N THR A 268 0.21 2.60 -13.58
CA THR A 268 -1.16 2.41 -14.08
C THR A 268 -1.24 2.49 -15.61
N GLY A 269 -0.45 3.37 -16.22
CA GLY A 269 -0.29 3.41 -17.69
C GLY A 269 0.32 2.13 -18.25
N ALA A 270 1.29 1.51 -17.56
CA ALA A 270 1.85 0.21 -17.98
C ALA A 270 0.84 -0.95 -17.79
N LEU A 271 -0.01 -0.90 -16.76
CA LEU A 271 -1.11 -1.85 -16.59
C LEU A 271 -2.14 -1.71 -17.72
N ALA A 272 -2.68 -0.52 -17.96
CA ALA A 272 -3.65 -0.26 -19.03
C ALA A 272 -3.08 -0.56 -20.44
N ALA A 273 -1.81 -0.28 -20.69
CA ALA A 273 -1.14 -0.64 -21.95
C ALA A 273 -0.93 -2.16 -22.11
N SER A 274 -0.91 -2.90 -21.00
CA SER A 274 -0.84 -4.37 -21.01
C SER A 274 -2.22 -5.02 -21.11
N PHE A 275 -3.27 -4.38 -20.59
CA PHE A 275 -4.64 -4.86 -20.57
C PHE A 275 -5.60 -3.69 -20.82
N GLY A 276 -6.03 -3.54 -22.07
CA GLY A 276 -6.87 -2.48 -22.61
C GLY A 276 -7.49 -2.91 -23.95
N ASP A 277 -8.28 -2.05 -24.60
CA ASP A 277 -8.99 -2.35 -25.86
C ASP A 277 -8.10 -2.94 -26.97
N GLU A 278 -6.89 -2.41 -27.13
CA GLU A 278 -5.97 -2.86 -28.18
C GLU A 278 -5.26 -4.18 -27.84
N LYS A 279 -5.24 -4.60 -26.57
CA LYS A 279 -4.38 -5.68 -26.06
C LYS A 279 -4.80 -6.17 -24.68
N LYS A 280 -5.11 -7.47 -24.52
CA LYS A 280 -5.45 -8.11 -23.24
C LYS A 280 -4.36 -9.10 -22.80
N SER A 281 -3.19 -8.59 -22.42
CA SER A 281 -1.94 -9.35 -22.18
C SER A 281 -1.58 -9.52 -20.69
N LEU A 282 -2.22 -10.50 -20.05
CA LEU A 282 -1.92 -10.98 -18.68
C LEU A 282 -0.41 -11.15 -18.36
N PRO A 283 0.44 -11.76 -19.22
CA PRO A 283 1.85 -11.90 -18.88
C PRO A 283 2.62 -10.58 -18.86
N GLU A 284 2.10 -9.50 -19.45
CA GLU A 284 2.73 -8.16 -19.36
C GLU A 284 2.26 -7.41 -18.12
N ALA A 285 0.98 -7.49 -17.75
CA ALA A 285 0.47 -6.99 -16.45
C ALA A 285 1.28 -7.58 -15.28
N LEU A 286 1.55 -8.89 -15.33
CA LEU A 286 2.41 -9.57 -14.36
C LEU A 286 3.88 -9.12 -14.42
N GLN A 287 4.39 -8.68 -15.59
CA GLN A 287 5.76 -8.15 -15.68
C GLN A 287 5.85 -6.80 -14.98
N THR A 288 4.92 -5.88 -15.22
CA THR A 288 4.79 -4.61 -14.46
C THR A 288 4.77 -4.87 -12.95
N ALA A 289 3.89 -5.77 -12.49
CA ALA A 289 3.82 -6.14 -11.08
C ALA A 289 5.13 -6.76 -10.52
N MET A 290 5.87 -7.53 -11.33
CA MET A 290 7.19 -8.07 -10.93
C MET A 290 8.26 -6.98 -10.85
N GLU A 291 8.24 -5.98 -11.74
CA GLU A 291 9.15 -4.82 -11.69
C GLU A 291 8.93 -3.96 -10.45
N GLU A 292 7.69 -3.80 -10.03
CA GLU A 292 7.33 -3.07 -8.82
C GLU A 292 7.63 -3.83 -7.51
N LEU A 293 7.78 -5.16 -7.58
CA LEU A 293 8.24 -5.99 -6.46
C LEU A 293 9.77 -6.13 -6.37
N ASP A 294 10.52 -5.44 -7.24
CA ASP A 294 11.97 -5.56 -7.43
C ASP A 294 12.43 -6.95 -7.90
N VAL A 295 11.56 -7.67 -8.64
CA VAL A 295 11.79 -9.05 -9.05
C VAL A 295 12.20 -9.14 -10.51
N VAL A 296 13.44 -9.59 -10.74
CA VAL A 296 13.93 -9.91 -12.09
C VAL A 296 13.13 -11.09 -12.68
N TYR A 297 12.59 -10.89 -13.87
CA TYR A 297 11.92 -11.90 -14.68
C TYR A 297 12.71 -12.25 -15.94
N GLU A 298 12.47 -13.44 -16.47
CA GLU A 298 13.00 -13.85 -17.77
C GLU A 298 12.07 -13.36 -18.89
N VAL A 299 12.62 -12.74 -19.94
CA VAL A 299 11.94 -12.51 -21.22
C VAL A 299 12.46 -13.57 -22.21
N PRO A 300 11.77 -14.71 -22.36
CA PRO A 300 12.11 -15.68 -23.39
C PRO A 300 11.79 -15.10 -24.77
N ALA A 301 12.48 -15.56 -25.81
CA ALA A 301 12.13 -15.24 -27.19
C ALA A 301 10.66 -15.60 -27.48
N GLU A 302 10.02 -14.81 -28.35
CA GLU A 302 8.63 -15.04 -28.78
C GLU A 302 8.37 -16.51 -29.14
N ASN A 303 7.18 -17.01 -28.79
CA ASN A 303 6.75 -18.36 -29.13
C ASN A 303 6.63 -18.50 -30.66
N ALA A 304 7.71 -18.92 -31.32
CA ALA A 304 7.84 -18.99 -32.78
C ALA A 304 6.83 -19.92 -33.49
N ASN A 305 6.04 -20.70 -32.74
CA ASN A 305 4.87 -21.43 -33.22
C ASN A 305 3.73 -21.28 -32.19
N ARG A 306 2.74 -20.41 -32.44
CA ARG A 306 1.45 -20.45 -31.72
C ARG A 306 0.71 -21.75 -32.12
N PRO A 307 0.06 -22.47 -31.19
CA PRO A 307 -0.78 -23.63 -31.51
C PRO A 307 -1.86 -23.31 -32.56
N ALA A 308 -2.18 -24.30 -33.40
CA ALA A 308 -3.20 -24.15 -34.45
C ALA A 308 -4.60 -24.64 -34.01
N ASP A 309 -4.67 -25.43 -32.94
CA ASP A 309 -5.87 -26.11 -32.45
C ASP A 309 -5.91 -26.16 -30.91
N LEU A 310 -7.09 -26.52 -30.37
CA LEU A 310 -7.34 -26.62 -28.93
C LEU A 310 -6.43 -27.65 -28.24
N ALA A 311 -6.18 -28.79 -28.90
CA ALA A 311 -5.30 -29.82 -28.36
C ALA A 311 -3.86 -29.34 -28.16
N GLY A 312 -3.32 -28.58 -29.12
CA GLY A 312 -2.00 -27.97 -29.03
C GLY A 312 -1.92 -26.83 -28.02
N TYR A 313 -3.04 -26.15 -27.77
CA TYR A 313 -3.16 -25.17 -26.69
C TYR A 313 -3.08 -25.85 -25.30
N ILE A 314 -3.83 -26.93 -25.10
CA ILE A 314 -3.79 -27.74 -23.87
C ILE A 314 -2.39 -28.34 -23.64
N ASP A 315 -1.76 -28.93 -24.67
CA ASP A 315 -0.37 -29.44 -24.58
C ASP A 315 0.61 -28.33 -24.14
N ARG A 316 0.41 -27.07 -24.59
CA ARG A 316 1.22 -25.92 -24.18
C ARG A 316 1.00 -25.55 -22.71
N LEU A 317 -0.24 -25.51 -22.24
CA LEU A 317 -0.59 -25.26 -20.84
C LEU A 317 -0.01 -26.35 -19.92
N VAL A 318 -0.26 -27.62 -20.23
CA VAL A 318 0.26 -28.78 -19.48
C VAL A 318 1.77 -28.73 -19.36
N LYS A 319 2.48 -28.42 -20.45
CA LYS A 319 3.94 -28.26 -20.43
C LYS A 319 4.38 -27.09 -19.54
N ALA A 320 3.71 -25.94 -19.62
CA ALA A 320 4.03 -24.77 -18.80
C ALA A 320 3.84 -25.05 -17.30
N ILE A 321 2.76 -25.73 -16.91
CA ILE A 321 2.49 -26.15 -15.52
C ILE A 321 3.57 -27.11 -15.00
N VAL A 322 3.98 -28.11 -15.80
CA VAL A 322 5.06 -29.05 -15.42
C VAL A 322 6.41 -28.34 -15.24
N GLU A 323 6.72 -27.36 -16.10
CA GLU A 323 7.92 -26.51 -15.98
C GLU A 323 7.85 -25.60 -14.73
N ALA A 324 6.69 -24.99 -14.46
CA ALA A 324 6.45 -24.13 -13.32
C ALA A 324 6.61 -24.86 -11.96
N GLU A 325 6.10 -26.09 -11.85
CA GLU A 325 6.27 -26.92 -10.65
C GLU A 325 7.74 -27.28 -10.37
N SER A 326 8.61 -27.31 -11.38
CA SER A 326 10.06 -27.44 -11.20
C SER A 326 10.69 -26.19 -10.59
N LEU A 327 10.29 -25.00 -11.06
CA LEU A 327 10.75 -23.71 -10.52
C LEU A 327 10.23 -23.49 -9.09
N ARG A 328 8.98 -23.83 -8.83
CA ARG A 328 8.37 -23.78 -7.49
C ARG A 328 9.14 -24.63 -6.47
N LYS A 329 9.54 -25.85 -6.82
CA LYS A 329 10.40 -26.69 -5.97
C LYS A 329 11.74 -26.03 -5.63
N GLN A 330 12.34 -25.29 -6.57
CA GLN A 330 13.55 -24.50 -6.31
C GLN A 330 13.27 -23.27 -5.43
N ALA A 331 12.09 -22.67 -5.54
CA ALA A 331 11.70 -21.51 -4.75
C ALA A 331 11.58 -21.84 -3.25
N LEU A 332 11.08 -23.04 -2.94
CA LEU A 332 10.81 -23.52 -1.58
C LEU A 332 11.94 -24.37 -0.98
N SER A 333 13.01 -24.66 -1.73
CA SER A 333 14.08 -25.58 -1.31
C SER A 333 14.88 -25.14 -0.08
N GLY A 334 14.71 -23.89 0.38
CA GLY A 334 15.34 -23.33 1.57
C GLY A 334 14.54 -23.49 2.87
N LEU A 335 13.33 -24.03 2.82
CA LEU A 335 12.42 -24.18 3.96
C LEU A 335 12.28 -25.66 4.37
N SER A 336 12.07 -25.91 5.67
CA SER A 336 11.64 -27.24 6.14
C SER A 336 10.13 -27.46 5.91
N PRO A 337 9.63 -28.71 5.95
CA PRO A 337 8.19 -28.98 5.87
C PRO A 337 7.37 -28.25 6.94
N GLU A 338 7.90 -28.13 8.16
CA GLU A 338 7.27 -27.43 9.28
C GLU A 338 7.24 -25.91 9.06
N GLU A 339 8.26 -25.36 8.39
CA GLU A 339 8.29 -23.95 8.00
C GLU A 339 7.27 -23.64 6.89
N ILE A 340 7.11 -24.55 5.93
CA ILE A 340 6.08 -24.44 4.89
C ILE A 340 4.68 -24.51 5.51
N ASP A 341 4.41 -25.49 6.39
CA ASP A 341 3.13 -25.61 7.12
C ASP A 341 2.82 -24.35 7.96
N MET A 342 3.84 -23.79 8.64
CA MET A 342 3.69 -22.55 9.38
C MET A 342 3.32 -21.36 8.49
N LEU A 343 3.95 -21.21 7.31
CA LEU A 343 3.55 -20.17 6.36
C LEU A 343 2.13 -20.38 5.81
N TYR A 344 1.75 -21.63 5.48
CA TYR A 344 0.38 -21.98 5.08
C TYR A 344 -0.66 -21.58 6.12
N LYS A 345 -0.37 -21.85 7.39
CA LYS A 345 -1.28 -21.54 8.50
C LYS A 345 -1.34 -20.05 8.82
N VAL A 346 -0.20 -19.37 8.92
CA VAL A 346 -0.14 -17.97 9.38
C VAL A 346 -0.63 -17.01 8.30
N ALA A 347 -0.28 -17.22 7.02
CA ALA A 347 -0.73 -16.32 5.95
C ALA A 347 -2.27 -16.32 5.81
N ARG A 348 -2.92 -17.46 6.05
CA ARG A 348 -4.39 -17.65 6.11
C ARG A 348 -5.10 -16.96 7.28
N GLN A 349 -4.34 -16.41 8.23
CA GLN A 349 -4.87 -15.68 9.39
C GLN A 349 -4.43 -14.21 9.40
N LEU A 350 -3.52 -13.83 8.49
CA LEU A 350 -2.89 -12.51 8.48
C LEU A 350 -3.83 -11.43 7.89
N LEU A 351 -4.69 -11.83 6.96
CA LEU A 351 -5.58 -10.97 6.18
C LEU A 351 -7.01 -11.55 6.07
N ALA A 352 -7.36 -12.43 7.00
CA ALA A 352 -8.71 -12.92 7.24
C ALA A 352 -8.86 -13.17 8.75
N GLU A 353 -9.84 -12.51 9.37
CA GLU A 353 -10.21 -12.65 10.79
C GLU A 353 -11.75 -12.71 10.85
N GLU A 354 -12.36 -13.30 11.87
CA GLU A 354 -13.83 -13.35 11.94
C GLU A 354 -14.42 -11.98 12.41
N PRO A 355 -15.55 -11.52 11.82
CA PRO A 355 -16.23 -10.32 12.27
C PRO A 355 -16.54 -10.35 13.76
N GLY A 356 -16.27 -9.24 14.45
CA GLY A 356 -16.45 -9.19 15.89
C GLY A 356 -15.31 -9.83 16.71
N GLU A 357 -14.13 -10.09 16.14
CA GLU A 357 -12.90 -10.41 16.90
C GLU A 357 -12.08 -9.19 17.34
N ARG A 358 -12.08 -8.04 16.61
CA ARG A 358 -11.26 -6.86 16.95
C ARG A 358 -11.85 -5.77 17.85
N GLY A 359 -10.97 -5.06 18.55
CA GLY A 359 -11.27 -3.76 19.13
C GLY A 359 -10.58 -3.40 20.45
N LYS A 360 -10.24 -4.33 21.35
CA LYS A 360 -9.67 -3.90 22.65
C LYS A 360 -8.36 -3.12 22.47
N GLU A 361 -7.98 -2.39 23.51
CA GLU A 361 -6.57 -2.31 23.84
C GLU A 361 -5.99 -3.72 23.95
N VAL A 362 -5.28 -4.11 22.89
CA VAL A 362 -4.35 -5.23 22.88
C VAL A 362 -3.38 -4.94 24.02
N SER A 363 -3.29 -5.85 24.99
CA SER A 363 -2.42 -5.64 26.14
C SER A 363 -0.98 -5.48 25.66
N ASP A 364 -0.13 -4.77 26.40
CA ASP A 364 1.28 -4.66 25.97
C ASP A 364 1.97 -6.05 25.96
N GLU A 365 1.44 -7.03 26.69
CA GLU A 365 1.87 -8.43 26.60
C GLU A 365 1.45 -9.08 25.28
N ASP A 366 0.21 -8.88 24.83
CA ASP A 366 -0.27 -9.35 23.53
C ASP A 366 0.46 -8.66 22.37
N LYS A 367 0.70 -7.34 22.43
CA LYS A 367 1.50 -6.63 21.41
C LYS A 367 2.89 -7.25 21.26
N ARG A 368 3.55 -7.56 22.38
CA ARG A 368 4.86 -8.23 22.39
C ARG A 368 4.80 -9.66 21.86
N ARG A 369 3.73 -10.40 22.14
CA ARG A 369 3.51 -11.74 21.60
C ARG A 369 3.32 -11.69 20.08
N ILE A 370 2.51 -10.77 19.58
CA ILE A 370 2.29 -10.51 18.15
C ILE A 370 3.59 -10.08 17.46
N ASP A 371 4.35 -9.12 18.01
CA ASP A 371 5.66 -8.71 17.48
C ASP A 371 6.64 -9.91 17.39
N ALA A 372 6.62 -10.83 18.36
CA ALA A 372 7.46 -12.03 18.36
C ALA A 372 7.00 -13.09 17.34
N GLU A 373 5.69 -13.33 17.21
CA GLU A 373 5.08 -14.20 16.20
C GLU A 373 5.37 -13.67 14.78
N ASN A 374 5.17 -12.37 14.55
CA ASN A 374 5.53 -11.66 13.33
C ASN A 374 7.03 -11.80 13.02
N THR A 375 7.91 -11.68 14.02
CA THR A 375 9.36 -11.88 13.84
C THR A 375 9.68 -13.27 13.28
N VAL A 376 9.03 -14.31 13.80
CA VAL A 376 9.23 -15.70 13.33
C VAL A 376 8.68 -15.86 11.91
N PHE A 377 7.45 -15.42 11.66
CA PHE A 377 6.81 -15.46 10.34
C PHE A 377 7.65 -14.74 9.27
N LEU A 378 8.01 -13.48 9.50
CA LEU A 378 8.77 -12.65 8.56
C LEU A 378 10.16 -13.23 8.26
N ASN A 379 10.85 -13.80 9.25
CA ASN A 379 12.13 -14.46 9.03
C ASN A 379 12.00 -15.72 8.16
N THR A 380 10.91 -16.47 8.30
CA THR A 380 10.65 -17.66 7.47
C THR A 380 10.14 -17.26 6.08
N ALA A 381 9.33 -16.21 5.95
CA ALA A 381 8.91 -15.62 4.69
C ALA A 381 10.11 -15.23 3.81
N LEU A 382 11.15 -14.62 4.42
CA LEU A 382 12.40 -14.25 3.72
C LEU A 382 13.23 -15.43 3.20
N LYS A 383 12.92 -16.68 3.60
CA LYS A 383 13.53 -17.89 3.01
C LYS A 383 12.89 -18.29 1.69
N VAL A 384 11.66 -17.83 1.42
CA VAL A 384 10.98 -18.08 0.14
C VAL A 384 11.68 -17.28 -0.93
N ARG A 385 12.25 -17.97 -1.93
CA ARG A 385 12.86 -17.28 -3.08
C ARG A 385 11.74 -16.81 -4.00
N LEU A 386 11.29 -15.56 -3.82
CA LEU A 386 10.15 -15.00 -4.56
C LEU A 386 10.39 -14.99 -6.08
N ALA A 387 11.59 -14.62 -6.54
CA ALA A 387 11.89 -14.52 -7.98
C ALA A 387 11.60 -15.79 -8.81
N PRO A 388 12.15 -16.99 -8.50
CA PRO A 388 11.80 -18.21 -9.24
C PRO A 388 10.32 -18.62 -9.07
N LEU A 389 9.65 -18.20 -8.01
CA LEU A 389 8.24 -18.51 -7.77
C LEU A 389 7.32 -17.70 -8.68
N LEU A 390 7.54 -16.39 -8.76
CA LEU A 390 6.79 -15.52 -9.67
C LEU A 390 7.12 -15.82 -11.15
N ASN A 391 8.38 -16.15 -11.48
CA ASN A 391 8.74 -16.62 -12.83
C ASN A 391 8.05 -17.95 -13.19
N ALA A 392 7.76 -18.83 -12.22
CA ALA A 392 6.98 -20.04 -12.45
C ALA A 392 5.54 -19.72 -12.88
N SER A 393 4.88 -18.79 -12.18
CA SER A 393 3.54 -18.32 -12.55
C SER A 393 3.53 -17.54 -13.87
N LEU A 394 4.51 -16.67 -14.11
CA LEU A 394 4.67 -15.97 -15.39
C LEU A 394 4.85 -16.95 -16.58
N ARG A 395 5.43 -18.13 -16.36
CA ARG A 395 5.51 -19.19 -17.38
C ARG A 395 4.15 -19.76 -17.73
N VAL A 396 3.26 -19.93 -16.74
CA VAL A 396 1.87 -20.37 -16.96
C VAL A 396 1.04 -19.25 -17.59
N ALA A 397 1.15 -18.01 -17.11
CA ALA A 397 0.48 -16.84 -17.69
C ALA A 397 0.81 -16.66 -19.18
N ARG A 398 2.07 -16.88 -19.60
CA ARG A 398 2.45 -16.86 -21.03
C ARG A 398 1.89 -18.01 -21.86
N ALA A 399 1.41 -19.07 -21.21
CA ALA A 399 0.69 -20.16 -21.86
C ALA A 399 -0.83 -19.93 -21.87
N VAL A 400 -1.33 -18.96 -21.10
CA VAL A 400 -2.68 -18.39 -21.16
C VAL A 400 -2.66 -17.20 -22.13
N ASP A 401 -2.96 -17.45 -23.41
CA ASP A 401 -2.76 -16.51 -24.52
C ASP A 401 -4.12 -16.08 -25.05
N VAL A 402 -4.60 -14.94 -24.53
CA VAL A 402 -5.95 -14.42 -24.75
C VAL A 402 -6.24 -14.22 -26.23
N ASP A 403 -5.32 -13.63 -27.01
CA ASP A 403 -5.44 -13.52 -28.48
C ASP A 403 -5.76 -14.87 -29.13
N LEU A 404 -5.05 -15.94 -28.70
CA LEU A 404 -5.20 -17.27 -29.27
C LEU A 404 -6.50 -17.93 -28.80
N LEU A 405 -6.93 -17.71 -27.56
CA LEU A 405 -8.24 -18.14 -27.05
C LEU A 405 -9.37 -17.53 -27.86
N LEU A 406 -9.40 -16.20 -28.00
CA LEU A 406 -10.36 -15.48 -28.83
C LEU A 406 -10.33 -15.97 -30.29
N SER A 407 -9.13 -16.21 -30.85
CA SER A 407 -8.98 -16.75 -32.20
C SER A 407 -9.40 -18.22 -32.34
N LEU A 408 -9.39 -19.01 -31.27
CA LEU A 408 -9.91 -20.38 -31.25
C LEU A 408 -11.44 -20.36 -31.12
N LYS A 409 -12.00 -19.54 -30.22
CA LYS A 409 -13.44 -19.29 -30.06
C LYS A 409 -14.10 -18.91 -31.38
N GLN A 410 -13.55 -17.89 -32.07
CA GLN A 410 -14.01 -17.44 -33.39
C GLN A 410 -13.99 -18.52 -34.49
N LYS A 411 -13.15 -19.56 -34.35
CA LYS A 411 -13.09 -20.69 -35.29
C LYS A 411 -14.05 -21.84 -34.93
N GLY A 412 -14.82 -21.72 -33.86
CA GLY A 412 -15.63 -22.82 -33.32
C GLY A 412 -14.74 -23.93 -32.75
N ALA A 413 -13.93 -23.57 -31.75
CA ALA A 413 -13.00 -24.49 -31.10
C ALA A 413 -13.67 -25.80 -30.69
N ARG A 414 -12.97 -26.91 -30.96
CA ARG A 414 -13.38 -28.26 -30.57
C ARG A 414 -12.17 -29.16 -30.49
N LEU A 415 -12.26 -30.22 -29.70
CA LEU A 415 -11.18 -31.17 -29.53
C LEU A 415 -11.16 -32.21 -30.67
N GLU A 416 -10.49 -31.89 -31.78
CA GLU A 416 -10.42 -32.78 -32.96
C GLU A 416 -9.42 -33.94 -32.83
N ARG A 417 -8.48 -33.84 -31.88
CA ARG A 417 -7.43 -34.82 -31.62
C ARG A 417 -7.05 -34.80 -30.14
N PHE A 418 -6.40 -35.86 -29.69
CA PHE A 418 -5.80 -35.94 -28.36
C PHE A 418 -4.28 -35.78 -28.47
N GLY A 419 -3.64 -35.25 -27.42
CA GLY A 419 -2.17 -35.19 -27.33
C GLY A 419 -1.54 -36.55 -27.04
N ASP A 420 -0.24 -36.67 -27.33
CA ASP A 420 0.49 -37.93 -27.15
C ASP A 420 0.57 -38.32 -25.66
N GLY A 421 0.17 -39.56 -25.35
CA GLY A 421 0.20 -40.11 -23.99
C GLY A 421 -0.98 -39.71 -23.10
N TRP A 422 -1.95 -38.94 -23.61
CA TRP A 422 -3.18 -38.61 -22.90
C TRP A 422 -4.03 -39.87 -22.67
N THR A 423 -4.62 -40.01 -21.48
CA THR A 423 -5.68 -40.99 -21.23
C THR A 423 -7.02 -40.27 -21.12
N VAL A 424 -7.96 -40.61 -22.00
CA VAL A 424 -9.21 -39.86 -22.22
C VAL A 424 -10.40 -40.68 -21.74
N THR A 425 -11.40 -40.00 -21.18
CA THR A 425 -12.73 -40.54 -20.89
C THR A 425 -13.76 -39.49 -21.31
N GLU A 426 -14.72 -39.88 -22.14
CA GLU A 426 -15.79 -39.02 -22.62
C GLU A 426 -17.06 -39.29 -21.81
N GLU A 427 -17.68 -38.22 -21.31
CA GLU A 427 -18.93 -38.19 -20.57
C GLU A 427 -19.95 -37.29 -21.31
N GLU A 428 -21.17 -37.15 -20.81
CA GLU A 428 -22.18 -36.28 -21.44
C GLU A 428 -21.74 -34.81 -21.29
N ASN A 429 -21.46 -34.16 -22.42
CA ASN A 429 -20.96 -32.78 -22.52
C ASN A 429 -19.64 -32.48 -21.77
N LEU A 430 -18.85 -33.50 -21.44
CA LEU A 430 -17.59 -33.34 -20.72
C LEU A 430 -16.54 -34.36 -21.20
N THR A 431 -15.32 -33.90 -21.48
CA THR A 431 -14.17 -34.77 -21.76
C THR A 431 -13.14 -34.66 -20.64
N VAL A 432 -12.81 -35.79 -20.02
CA VAL A 432 -11.81 -35.91 -18.96
C VAL A 432 -10.51 -36.45 -19.52
N VAL A 433 -9.41 -35.74 -19.31
CA VAL A 433 -8.08 -36.10 -19.80
C VAL A 433 -7.08 -36.20 -18.65
N GLN A 434 -6.33 -37.28 -18.57
CA GLN A 434 -5.18 -37.41 -17.65
C GLN A 434 -3.88 -37.03 -18.36
N THR A 435 -3.14 -36.10 -17.77
CA THR A 435 -1.91 -35.51 -18.33
C THR A 435 -0.76 -35.51 -17.30
N ALA A 436 0.44 -35.07 -17.72
CA ALA A 436 1.58 -34.90 -16.82
C ALA A 436 1.42 -33.75 -15.80
N ALA A 437 0.52 -32.79 -16.06
CA ALA A 437 0.18 -31.72 -15.12
C ALA A 437 -0.90 -32.14 -14.11
N GLY A 438 -1.69 -33.18 -14.44
CA GLY A 438 -2.84 -33.63 -13.68
C GLY A 438 -4.06 -33.93 -14.55
N LYS A 439 -5.23 -33.94 -13.92
CA LYS A 439 -6.52 -34.02 -14.61
C LYS A 439 -6.75 -32.70 -15.36
N VAL A 440 -7.27 -32.81 -16.58
CA VAL A 440 -7.77 -31.72 -17.41
C VAL A 440 -9.22 -32.04 -17.75
N LEU A 441 -10.09 -31.04 -17.65
CA LEU A 441 -11.49 -31.11 -18.06
C LEU A 441 -11.71 -30.22 -19.28
N ILE A 442 -12.56 -30.69 -20.20
CA ILE A 442 -12.92 -29.94 -21.40
C ILE A 442 -14.43 -30.03 -21.55
N GLY A 443 -15.12 -28.91 -21.35
CA GLY A 443 -16.56 -28.79 -21.52
C GLY A 443 -16.99 -28.85 -22.98
N GLY A 444 -18.25 -29.17 -23.22
CA GLY A 444 -18.91 -28.95 -24.49
C GLY A 444 -19.78 -27.68 -24.43
N PRO A 445 -20.32 -27.21 -25.57
CA PRO A 445 -21.01 -25.92 -25.69
C PRO A 445 -22.45 -25.96 -25.12
N GLY A 446 -22.59 -26.37 -23.86
CA GLY A 446 -23.83 -26.40 -23.10
C GLY A 446 -23.54 -26.60 -21.61
N ARG A 447 -24.57 -26.39 -20.77
CA ARG A 447 -24.41 -26.34 -19.32
C ARG A 447 -23.70 -27.56 -18.71
N ASN A 448 -22.58 -27.28 -18.05
CA ASN A 448 -21.78 -28.14 -17.20
C ASN A 448 -21.86 -27.72 -15.71
N VAL A 449 -21.29 -28.56 -14.84
CA VAL A 449 -21.18 -28.32 -13.39
C VAL A 449 -19.85 -28.87 -12.88
N TYR A 450 -18.94 -27.98 -12.48
CA TYR A 450 -17.59 -28.31 -12.08
C TYR A 450 -17.42 -28.40 -10.56
N THR A 451 -17.38 -29.63 -10.03
CA THR A 451 -17.26 -29.88 -8.56
C THR A 451 -15.90 -30.38 -8.09
N GLU A 452 -14.99 -30.75 -9.00
CA GLU A 452 -13.68 -31.29 -8.66
C GLU A 452 -12.57 -30.31 -9.06
N ASP A 453 -11.55 -30.15 -8.22
CA ASP A 453 -10.36 -29.38 -8.56
C ASP A 453 -9.49 -30.14 -9.56
N THR A 454 -8.94 -29.43 -10.55
CA THR A 454 -8.11 -30.00 -11.61
C THR A 454 -6.92 -29.09 -11.94
N ALA A 455 -6.00 -29.56 -12.79
CA ALA A 455 -4.89 -28.74 -13.25
C ALA A 455 -5.33 -27.74 -14.34
N VAL A 456 -6.28 -28.14 -15.19
CA VAL A 456 -6.87 -27.28 -16.23
C VAL A 456 -8.38 -27.60 -16.37
N ILE A 457 -9.20 -26.58 -16.58
CA ILE A 457 -10.52 -26.67 -17.22
C ILE A 457 -10.49 -25.76 -18.45
N ILE A 458 -11.06 -26.22 -19.56
CA ILE A 458 -11.43 -25.34 -20.68
C ILE A 458 -12.88 -25.64 -21.01
N ASP A 459 -13.79 -24.72 -20.73
CA ASP A 459 -15.13 -24.80 -21.27
C ASP A 459 -15.17 -24.24 -22.71
N LEU A 460 -16.19 -24.64 -23.46
CA LEU A 460 -16.48 -24.20 -24.81
C LEU A 460 -17.83 -23.43 -24.88
N GLY A 461 -18.52 -23.29 -23.74
CA GLY A 461 -19.54 -22.29 -23.45
C GLY A 461 -20.90 -22.86 -23.03
N GLY A 462 -21.76 -22.01 -22.47
CA GLY A 462 -23.10 -22.29 -21.96
C GLY A 462 -23.18 -21.94 -20.48
N ASP A 463 -24.34 -21.47 -20.00
CA ASP A 463 -24.45 -20.95 -18.63
C ASP A 463 -24.20 -22.02 -17.56
N ASP A 464 -23.04 -21.92 -16.91
CA ASP A 464 -22.35 -22.99 -16.21
C ASP A 464 -22.40 -22.85 -14.68
N ILE A 465 -21.80 -23.79 -13.94
CA ILE A 465 -21.65 -23.68 -12.49
C ILE A 465 -20.31 -24.25 -12.01
N TYR A 466 -19.45 -23.37 -11.52
CA TYR A 466 -18.18 -23.73 -10.90
C TYR A 466 -18.31 -23.76 -9.37
N LEU A 467 -18.30 -24.97 -8.80
CA LEU A 467 -18.40 -25.23 -7.35
C LEU A 467 -17.06 -25.70 -6.73
N ASN A 468 -15.99 -25.71 -7.53
CA ASN A 468 -14.62 -26.04 -7.14
C ASN A 468 -13.81 -24.74 -6.86
N HIS A 469 -12.48 -24.79 -6.86
CA HIS A 469 -11.65 -23.58 -6.69
C HIS A 469 -11.57 -22.70 -7.96
N ALA A 470 -12.20 -23.04 -9.09
CA ALA A 470 -12.26 -22.23 -10.33
C ALA A 470 -10.91 -21.58 -10.70
N GLY A 471 -9.92 -22.41 -11.06
CA GLY A 471 -8.58 -21.94 -11.43
C GLY A 471 -7.70 -21.52 -10.25
N GLY A 472 -8.24 -21.55 -9.03
CA GLY A 472 -7.50 -21.34 -7.79
C GLY A 472 -6.57 -22.51 -7.46
N SER A 473 -5.37 -22.19 -6.98
CA SER A 473 -4.33 -23.18 -6.65
C SER A 473 -4.66 -23.96 -5.38
N THR A 474 -4.34 -25.25 -5.36
CA THR A 474 -4.48 -26.12 -4.19
C THR A 474 -3.15 -26.81 -3.84
N SER A 475 -3.09 -27.53 -2.72
CA SER A 475 -1.93 -28.36 -2.40
C SER A 475 -1.72 -29.53 -3.37
N ALA A 476 -2.76 -29.94 -4.11
CA ALA A 476 -2.68 -30.96 -5.16
C ALA A 476 -2.32 -30.36 -6.53
N TYR A 477 -2.83 -29.15 -6.81
CA TYR A 477 -2.59 -28.40 -8.04
C TYR A 477 -2.04 -27.00 -7.69
N PRO A 478 -0.72 -26.87 -7.43
CA PRO A 478 -0.11 -25.56 -7.12
C PRO A 478 -0.17 -24.57 -8.29
N PHE A 479 -0.39 -25.08 -9.50
CA PHE A 479 -0.75 -24.29 -10.67
C PHE A 479 -2.04 -24.85 -11.24
N ALA A 480 -3.05 -24.01 -11.37
CA ALA A 480 -4.37 -24.36 -11.90
C ALA A 480 -4.83 -23.28 -12.89
N VAL A 481 -5.54 -23.69 -13.93
CA VAL A 481 -6.06 -22.80 -14.98
C VAL A 481 -7.51 -23.15 -15.26
N VAL A 482 -8.39 -22.16 -15.31
CA VAL A 482 -9.72 -22.26 -15.94
C VAL A 482 -9.75 -21.26 -17.08
N VAL A 483 -10.33 -21.69 -18.20
CA VAL A 483 -10.73 -20.82 -19.29
C VAL A 483 -12.18 -21.15 -19.61
N ASP A 484 -13.11 -20.22 -19.41
CA ASP A 484 -14.42 -20.31 -20.07
C ASP A 484 -14.35 -19.66 -21.45
N PHE A 485 -15.31 -19.98 -22.30
CA PHE A 485 -15.46 -19.39 -23.61
C PHE A 485 -16.69 -18.49 -23.72
N SER A 486 -17.81 -18.75 -23.04
CA SER A 486 -19.00 -17.90 -23.11
C SER A 486 -20.14 -18.44 -22.25
N GLY A 487 -20.77 -17.65 -21.39
CA GLY A 487 -21.95 -18.07 -20.63
C GLY A 487 -22.49 -16.99 -19.69
N ASP A 488 -23.65 -17.20 -19.07
CA ASP A 488 -24.09 -16.40 -17.91
C ASP A 488 -23.82 -17.23 -16.63
N ASP A 489 -22.56 -17.31 -16.22
CA ASP A 489 -22.07 -18.36 -15.33
C ASP A 489 -22.27 -18.06 -13.83
N LEU A 490 -22.00 -19.10 -13.04
CA LEU A 490 -21.97 -19.02 -11.59
C LEU A 490 -20.70 -19.65 -11.03
N TYR A 491 -19.73 -18.79 -10.73
CA TYR A 491 -18.56 -19.13 -9.95
C TYR A 491 -18.88 -19.02 -8.46
N SER A 492 -19.09 -20.15 -7.77
CA SER A 492 -19.56 -20.19 -6.38
C SER A 492 -18.69 -21.10 -5.49
N ALA A 493 -17.63 -20.53 -4.92
CA ALA A 493 -16.68 -21.26 -4.09
C ALA A 493 -16.87 -21.01 -2.58
N SER A 494 -17.03 -22.08 -1.80
CA SER A 494 -17.05 -21.99 -0.33
C SER A 494 -15.67 -22.11 0.33
N ALA A 495 -14.64 -22.39 -0.47
CA ALA A 495 -13.25 -22.54 -0.03
C ALA A 495 -12.43 -21.28 -0.33
N ASP A 496 -11.48 -20.98 0.55
CA ASP A 496 -10.46 -19.97 0.32
C ASP A 496 -9.49 -20.41 -0.80
N PHE A 497 -8.78 -19.48 -1.46
CA PHE A 497 -7.87 -19.75 -2.59
C PHE A 497 -8.58 -20.23 -3.86
N SER A 498 -9.72 -19.59 -4.17
CA SER A 498 -10.59 -19.87 -5.31
C SER A 498 -10.66 -18.71 -6.31
N GLN A 499 -11.25 -18.93 -7.48
CA GLN A 499 -11.46 -17.93 -8.54
C GLN A 499 -10.14 -17.25 -8.95
N GLY A 500 -9.27 -18.04 -9.56
CA GLY A 500 -7.95 -17.58 -10.04
C GLY A 500 -6.92 -17.26 -8.94
N ALA A 501 -7.18 -17.51 -7.65
CA ALA A 501 -6.24 -17.19 -6.58
C ALA A 501 -5.06 -18.18 -6.45
N GLY A 502 -3.86 -17.67 -6.12
CA GLY A 502 -2.64 -18.47 -5.99
C GLY A 502 -2.00 -18.45 -4.60
N PHE A 503 -1.59 -19.62 -4.09
CA PHE A 503 -0.80 -19.78 -2.87
C PHE A 503 0.41 -20.70 -3.09
N PHE A 504 1.63 -20.17 -2.96
CA PHE A 504 2.86 -20.90 -3.26
C PHE A 504 2.90 -21.44 -4.70
N GLY A 505 2.30 -20.72 -5.64
CA GLY A 505 2.12 -21.15 -7.03
C GLY A 505 1.35 -20.12 -7.83
N GLY A 506 0.50 -20.56 -8.77
CA GLY A 506 -0.22 -19.70 -9.71
C GLY A 506 -1.67 -20.13 -9.91
N GLY A 507 -2.63 -19.28 -9.57
CA GLY A 507 -4.02 -19.44 -9.98
C GLY A 507 -4.32 -18.59 -11.21
N PHE A 508 -5.14 -19.11 -12.12
CA PHE A 508 -5.58 -18.42 -13.33
C PHE A 508 -7.03 -18.78 -13.64
N LEU A 509 -7.90 -17.79 -13.67
CA LEU A 509 -9.26 -17.87 -14.22
C LEU A 509 -9.34 -16.85 -15.35
N VAL A 510 -9.82 -17.28 -16.52
CA VAL A 510 -10.06 -16.40 -17.67
C VAL A 510 -11.47 -16.68 -18.18
N ASP A 511 -12.38 -15.74 -18.03
CA ASP A 511 -13.60 -15.72 -18.84
C ASP A 511 -13.36 -14.94 -20.15
N LEU A 512 -14.23 -15.09 -21.14
CA LEU A 512 -14.13 -14.44 -22.45
C LEU A 512 -15.39 -13.67 -22.86
N GLU A 513 -16.58 -13.98 -22.33
CA GLU A 513 -17.83 -13.19 -22.46
C GLU A 513 -18.96 -13.75 -21.58
N GLY A 514 -19.66 -12.88 -20.85
CA GLY A 514 -20.82 -13.29 -20.05
C GLY A 514 -21.50 -12.16 -19.27
N ASP A 515 -22.62 -12.45 -18.59
CA ASP A 515 -23.14 -11.61 -17.49
C ASP A 515 -22.92 -12.39 -16.17
N ASP A 516 -21.71 -12.28 -15.60
CA ASP A 516 -21.17 -13.30 -14.70
C ASP A 516 -21.30 -13.02 -13.19
N ARG A 517 -21.24 -14.11 -12.40
CA ARG A 517 -21.36 -14.01 -10.93
C ARG A 517 -20.28 -14.79 -10.20
N TYR A 518 -19.41 -14.03 -9.56
CA TYR A 518 -18.27 -14.51 -8.79
C TYR A 518 -18.55 -14.38 -7.29
N SER A 519 -18.93 -15.48 -6.63
CA SER A 519 -19.18 -15.54 -5.18
C SER A 519 -18.15 -16.41 -4.47
N ALA A 520 -17.32 -15.82 -3.62
CA ALA A 520 -16.30 -16.53 -2.85
C ALA A 520 -16.24 -16.09 -1.36
N ARG A 521 -15.40 -16.77 -0.57
CA ARG A 521 -15.07 -16.37 0.82
C ARG A 521 -13.85 -15.44 0.85
N ASN A 522 -12.73 -15.93 1.38
CA ASN A 522 -11.49 -15.16 1.49
C ASN A 522 -10.48 -15.66 0.47
N TYR A 523 -9.41 -14.88 0.26
CA TYR A 523 -8.28 -15.28 -0.57
C TYR A 523 -8.70 -15.68 -1.98
N ALA A 524 -9.56 -14.90 -2.63
CA ALA A 524 -10.23 -15.27 -3.88
C ALA A 524 -10.08 -14.21 -4.97
N GLN A 525 -10.67 -14.41 -6.15
CA GLN A 525 -10.84 -13.39 -7.20
C GLN A 525 -9.49 -12.74 -7.56
N GLY A 526 -8.58 -13.55 -8.09
CA GLY A 526 -7.24 -13.11 -8.52
C GLY A 526 -6.25 -12.83 -7.38
N THR A 527 -6.50 -13.27 -6.14
CA THR A 527 -5.58 -13.03 -5.00
C THR A 527 -4.29 -13.84 -5.08
N GLY A 528 -3.13 -13.20 -4.86
CA GLY A 528 -1.82 -13.86 -4.83
C GLY A 528 -1.10 -13.79 -3.49
N ILE A 529 -0.88 -14.95 -2.85
CA ILE A 529 -0.13 -15.08 -1.59
C ILE A 529 1.10 -15.96 -1.79
N PHE A 530 2.31 -15.43 -1.54
CA PHE A 530 3.56 -16.15 -1.87
C PHE A 530 3.52 -16.76 -3.29
N GLY A 531 2.97 -16.05 -4.26
CA GLY A 531 2.57 -16.61 -5.55
C GLY A 531 1.89 -15.57 -6.43
N VAL A 532 1.12 -16.02 -7.41
CA VAL A 532 0.34 -15.17 -8.32
C VAL A 532 -1.10 -15.64 -8.37
N GLY A 533 -2.05 -14.73 -8.21
CA GLY A 533 -3.43 -14.94 -8.63
C GLY A 533 -3.77 -14.06 -9.82
N VAL A 534 -4.56 -14.58 -10.75
CA VAL A 534 -5.15 -13.84 -11.86
C VAL A 534 -6.60 -14.28 -12.04
N LEU A 535 -7.52 -13.33 -11.92
CA LEU A 535 -8.83 -13.42 -12.55
C LEU A 535 -8.79 -12.43 -13.72
N ALA A 536 -9.16 -12.89 -14.90
CA ALA A 536 -9.36 -12.04 -16.06
C ALA A 536 -10.77 -12.27 -16.59
N ASP A 537 -11.59 -11.25 -16.58
CA ASP A 537 -12.79 -11.21 -17.41
C ASP A 537 -12.50 -10.33 -18.63
N LEU A 538 -13.19 -10.58 -19.75
CA LEU A 538 -13.01 -9.83 -20.99
C LEU A 538 -14.23 -8.98 -21.36
N GLY A 539 -15.23 -8.91 -20.50
CA GLY A 539 -16.28 -7.92 -20.53
C GLY A 539 -17.67 -8.55 -20.47
N GLY A 540 -18.56 -7.86 -19.78
CA GLY A 540 -19.81 -8.45 -19.35
C GLY A 540 -20.72 -7.48 -18.59
N LYS A 541 -21.45 -8.03 -17.63
CA LYS A 541 -22.10 -7.26 -16.57
C LYS A 541 -22.11 -8.04 -15.27
N ASP A 542 -21.07 -7.83 -14.47
CA ASP A 542 -20.66 -8.83 -13.49
C ASP A 542 -20.97 -8.44 -12.04
N GLU A 543 -21.11 -9.46 -11.18
CA GLU A 543 -21.08 -9.29 -9.73
C GLU A 543 -19.93 -10.08 -9.07
N TYR A 544 -18.92 -9.35 -8.63
CA TYR A 544 -17.79 -9.83 -7.83
C TYR A 544 -18.08 -9.69 -6.34
N ARG A 545 -18.42 -10.79 -5.66
CA ARG A 545 -18.70 -10.84 -4.21
C ARG A 545 -17.72 -11.71 -3.44
N SER A 546 -17.08 -11.12 -2.45
CA SER A 546 -16.09 -11.77 -1.57
C SER A 546 -16.14 -11.23 -0.13
N LEU A 547 -15.31 -11.79 0.76
CA LEU A 547 -15.13 -11.32 2.14
C LEU A 547 -13.81 -10.56 2.30
N SER A 548 -12.73 -11.22 2.76
CA SER A 548 -11.42 -10.59 2.96
C SER A 548 -10.34 -11.14 2.03
N SER A 549 -9.36 -10.32 1.63
CA SER A 549 -8.28 -10.71 0.70
C SER A 549 -8.81 -11.18 -0.65
N ALA A 550 -9.29 -10.26 -1.48
CA ALA A 550 -9.96 -10.61 -2.74
C ALA A 550 -9.77 -9.52 -3.80
N GLN A 551 -10.24 -9.76 -5.02
CA GLN A 551 -10.35 -8.74 -6.08
C GLN A 551 -8.98 -8.10 -6.36
N GLY A 552 -8.04 -8.93 -6.79
CA GLY A 552 -6.66 -8.52 -7.10
C GLY A 552 -5.79 -8.23 -5.88
N ALA A 553 -6.00 -8.88 -4.72
CA ALA A 553 -5.17 -8.67 -3.53
C ALA A 553 -3.80 -9.38 -3.59
N GLY A 554 -2.71 -8.69 -3.24
CA GLY A 554 -1.34 -9.24 -3.24
C GLY A 554 -0.67 -9.22 -1.87
N ALA A 555 -0.08 -10.34 -1.44
CA ALA A 555 0.71 -10.43 -0.21
C ALA A 555 1.91 -11.38 -0.36
N PHE A 556 3.14 -10.87 -0.27
CA PHE A 556 4.35 -11.61 -0.66
C PHE A 556 4.26 -12.20 -2.09
N GLY A 557 3.48 -11.58 -2.98
CA GLY A 557 3.01 -12.12 -4.24
C GLY A 557 2.22 -11.10 -5.06
N ILE A 558 1.68 -11.51 -6.20
CA ILE A 558 0.95 -10.63 -7.13
C ILE A 558 -0.51 -11.07 -7.19
N GLY A 559 -1.43 -10.17 -6.87
CA GLY A 559 -2.85 -10.33 -7.19
C GLY A 559 -3.24 -9.44 -8.36
N LEU A 560 -4.01 -9.98 -9.30
CA LEU A 560 -4.55 -9.26 -10.44
C LEU A 560 -6.01 -9.68 -10.66
N LEU A 561 -6.90 -8.70 -10.66
CA LEU A 561 -8.18 -8.78 -11.36
C LEU A 561 -8.06 -7.86 -12.57
N ALA A 562 -8.38 -8.36 -13.75
CA ALA A 562 -8.38 -7.60 -14.99
C ALA A 562 -9.75 -7.78 -15.65
N GLU A 563 -10.44 -6.70 -15.97
CA GLU A 563 -11.82 -6.71 -16.48
C GLU A 563 -11.87 -5.96 -17.82
N GLY A 564 -12.67 -6.47 -18.75
CA GLY A 564 -12.67 -6.16 -20.15
C GLY A 564 -13.60 -5.04 -20.64
N GLY A 565 -14.43 -4.51 -19.74
CA GLY A 565 -15.42 -3.45 -19.86
C GLY A 565 -16.84 -3.96 -19.53
N GLY A 566 -17.57 -3.24 -18.67
CA GLY A 566 -18.88 -3.67 -18.17
C GLY A 566 -19.75 -2.56 -17.56
N ASP A 567 -20.58 -2.92 -16.59
CA ASP A 567 -21.27 -1.99 -15.66
C ASP A 567 -21.31 -2.73 -14.31
N ASP A 568 -20.15 -2.85 -13.67
CA ASP A 568 -19.85 -3.99 -12.81
C ASP A 568 -19.94 -3.69 -11.32
N ARG A 569 -19.95 -4.76 -10.51
CA ARG A 569 -20.22 -4.64 -9.08
C ARG A 569 -19.23 -5.40 -8.23
N TYR A 570 -18.39 -4.65 -7.53
CA TYR A 570 -17.33 -5.16 -6.68
C TYR A 570 -17.71 -5.04 -5.20
N PHE A 571 -18.11 -6.14 -4.58
CA PHE A 571 -18.40 -6.23 -3.14
C PHE A 571 -17.34 -7.02 -2.37
N ALA A 572 -16.70 -6.37 -1.40
CA ALA A 572 -15.81 -7.01 -0.44
C ALA A 572 -15.99 -6.44 0.98
N ASP A 573 -15.51 -7.16 1.98
CA ASP A 573 -15.44 -6.64 3.36
C ASP A 573 -14.19 -5.79 3.56
N ARG A 574 -13.00 -6.34 3.25
CA ARG A 574 -11.70 -5.65 3.41
C ARG A 574 -10.49 -6.34 2.77
N PHE A 575 -9.34 -5.66 2.73
CA PHE A 575 -8.10 -6.17 2.12
C PHE A 575 -8.29 -6.57 0.64
N ALA A 576 -9.12 -5.82 -0.09
CA ALA A 576 -9.56 -6.17 -1.43
C ALA A 576 -9.46 -5.00 -2.40
N GLN A 577 -9.84 -5.21 -3.66
CA GLN A 577 -9.92 -4.19 -4.71
C GLN A 577 -8.56 -3.52 -4.90
N GLY A 578 -7.60 -4.28 -5.45
CA GLY A 578 -6.24 -3.79 -5.67
C GLY A 578 -5.46 -3.55 -4.37
N PHE A 579 -5.53 -4.46 -3.41
CA PHE A 579 -4.87 -4.31 -2.10
C PHE A 579 -3.44 -4.86 -2.10
N GLY A 580 -2.46 -4.06 -1.64
CA GLY A 580 -1.04 -4.41 -1.62
C GLY A 580 -0.44 -4.52 -0.22
N PHE A 581 -0.25 -5.75 0.28
CA PHE A 581 0.41 -6.02 1.56
C PHE A 581 1.95 -6.13 1.44
N VAL A 582 2.66 -6.41 2.54
CA VAL A 582 4.12 -6.64 2.57
C VAL A 582 4.63 -7.48 1.38
N LYS A 583 5.57 -6.91 0.60
CA LYS A 583 6.12 -7.51 -0.64
C LYS A 583 5.02 -8.04 -1.60
N GLY A 584 3.86 -7.40 -1.58
CA GLY A 584 2.69 -7.69 -2.40
C GLY A 584 2.41 -6.57 -3.40
N PHE A 585 1.99 -6.96 -4.59
CA PHE A 585 1.42 -6.06 -5.60
C PHE A 585 -0.01 -6.51 -5.84
N GLY A 586 -0.98 -5.64 -5.63
CA GLY A 586 -2.39 -5.94 -5.89
C GLY A 586 -2.98 -4.93 -6.85
N ALA A 587 -3.63 -5.38 -7.92
CA ALA A 587 -4.25 -4.53 -8.93
C ALA A 587 -5.66 -4.99 -9.31
N ILE A 588 -6.57 -4.01 -9.45
CA ILE A 588 -7.62 -4.06 -10.46
C ILE A 588 -7.12 -3.28 -11.69
N VAL A 589 -7.33 -3.84 -12.87
CA VAL A 589 -7.17 -3.14 -14.16
C VAL A 589 -8.51 -3.23 -14.87
N GLU A 590 -9.21 -2.11 -14.91
CA GLU A 590 -10.52 -1.94 -15.53
C GLU A 590 -10.35 -1.15 -16.84
N THR A 591 -11.27 -1.34 -17.80
CA THR A 591 -11.10 -0.78 -19.15
C THR A 591 -12.24 0.11 -19.64
N ALA A 592 -13.44 0.00 -19.07
CA ALA A 592 -14.49 1.03 -19.03
C ALA A 592 -15.75 0.47 -18.35
N GLY A 593 -16.36 1.21 -17.43
CA GLY A 593 -17.66 0.81 -16.88
C GLY A 593 -18.46 1.94 -16.23
N ASN A 594 -19.62 1.62 -15.65
CA ASN A 594 -20.28 2.49 -14.68
C ASN A 594 -20.42 1.68 -13.38
N ASP A 595 -19.31 1.56 -12.67
CA ASP A 595 -19.09 0.49 -11.72
C ASP A 595 -19.40 0.89 -10.27
N GLU A 596 -19.79 -0.10 -9.48
CA GLU A 596 -20.06 0.04 -8.05
C GLU A 596 -19.00 -0.70 -7.22
N TYR A 597 -17.98 0.04 -6.74
CA TYR A 597 -16.94 -0.48 -5.85
C TYR A 597 -17.33 -0.30 -4.38
N PHE A 598 -17.74 -1.37 -3.70
CA PHE A 598 -18.03 -1.37 -2.26
C PHE A 598 -17.02 -2.19 -1.46
N ALA A 599 -16.38 -1.55 -0.47
CA ALA A 599 -15.50 -2.22 0.50
C ALA A 599 -15.81 -1.80 1.94
N GLY A 600 -16.38 -2.69 2.76
CA GLY A 600 -16.60 -2.44 4.20
C GLY A 600 -17.79 -3.19 4.80
N GLY A 601 -18.44 -2.58 5.80
CA GLY A 601 -19.71 -3.07 6.37
C GLY A 601 -19.64 -4.26 7.35
N ALA A 602 -18.57 -5.06 7.35
CA ALA A 602 -18.42 -6.23 8.23
C ALA A 602 -17.58 -6.01 9.50
N TYR A 603 -16.55 -5.15 9.45
CA TYR A 603 -15.57 -4.96 10.53
C TYR A 603 -15.63 -3.55 11.11
N PRO A 604 -16.39 -3.28 12.20
CA PRO A 604 -16.48 -1.93 12.77
C PRO A 604 -15.14 -1.42 13.27
N ASP A 605 -14.78 -0.20 12.89
CA ASP A 605 -13.51 0.40 13.30
C ASP A 605 -13.54 0.83 14.77
N GLY A 606 -12.46 0.51 15.48
CA GLY A 606 -12.34 0.78 16.91
C GLY A 606 -12.48 2.24 17.35
N ARG A 607 -12.33 3.22 16.46
CA ARG A 607 -12.37 4.66 16.75
C ARG A 607 -13.78 5.24 16.71
N ASP A 608 -14.66 4.70 15.88
CA ASP A 608 -16.08 5.07 15.81
C ASP A 608 -16.96 3.85 15.45
N PRO A 609 -17.01 2.81 16.32
CA PRO A 609 -17.55 1.49 15.98
C PRO A 609 -19.08 1.45 15.80
N ASP A 610 -19.78 2.55 16.10
CA ASP A 610 -21.22 2.71 15.85
C ASP A 610 -21.51 3.40 14.49
N LYS A 611 -20.48 3.85 13.76
CA LYS A 611 -20.63 4.62 12.50
C LYS A 611 -19.67 4.24 11.38
N SER A 612 -18.52 3.64 11.68
CA SER A 612 -17.50 3.35 10.67
C SER A 612 -16.92 1.94 10.69
N TYR A 613 -16.38 1.53 9.55
CA TYR A 613 -15.80 0.22 9.26
C TYR A 613 -14.34 0.28 8.78
N GLU A 614 -13.58 -0.78 9.03
CA GLU A 614 -12.23 -1.00 8.49
C GLU A 614 -12.32 -1.58 7.07
N SER A 615 -12.11 -0.76 6.02
CA SER A 615 -12.14 -1.19 4.61
C SER A 615 -10.79 -1.71 4.11
N LEU A 616 -9.68 -0.99 4.34
CA LEU A 616 -8.32 -1.41 3.94
C LEU A 616 -8.22 -1.91 2.48
N SER A 617 -8.88 -1.23 1.54
CA SER A 617 -9.17 -1.70 0.16
C SER A 617 -9.16 -0.55 -0.85
N GLN A 618 -9.43 -0.80 -2.14
CA GLN A 618 -9.51 0.23 -3.19
C GLN A 618 -8.16 0.93 -3.40
N GLY A 619 -7.21 0.19 -3.98
CA GLY A 619 -5.86 0.68 -4.25
C GLY A 619 -5.02 0.88 -2.99
N PHE A 620 -5.33 0.18 -1.89
CA PHE A 620 -4.72 0.46 -0.58
C PHE A 620 -3.41 -0.33 -0.34
N GLY A 621 -2.33 0.38 0.00
CA GLY A 621 -1.04 -0.21 0.38
C GLY A 621 -0.87 -0.35 1.90
N LEU A 622 -0.47 -1.52 2.39
CA LEU A 622 -0.32 -1.80 3.83
C LEU A 622 0.99 -2.51 4.22
N GLY A 623 1.72 -1.93 5.18
CA GLY A 623 2.84 -2.56 5.89
C GLY A 623 2.55 -2.89 7.36
N ILE A 624 3.39 -3.74 7.94
CA ILE A 624 3.32 -4.11 9.36
C ILE A 624 4.13 -3.09 10.17
N ARG A 625 3.42 -2.14 10.81
CA ARG A 625 4.01 -1.22 11.80
C ARG A 625 4.27 -1.95 13.12
N PRO A 626 5.50 -1.97 13.65
CA PRO A 626 5.80 -2.59 14.94
C PRO A 626 5.33 -1.70 16.09
N TYR A 627 5.00 -2.31 17.23
CA TYR A 627 4.53 -1.58 18.42
C TYR A 627 5.68 -1.06 19.29
N ASP A 628 6.45 -1.97 19.89
CA ASP A 628 7.54 -1.65 20.83
C ASP A 628 8.88 -2.29 20.43
N THR A 629 8.87 -3.32 19.58
CA THR A 629 10.08 -3.85 18.94
C THR A 629 10.40 -3.06 17.66
N LEU A 630 11.46 -3.46 16.93
CA LEU A 630 11.65 -3.02 15.53
C LEU A 630 11.03 -4.00 14.51
N ALA A 631 10.32 -5.04 14.96
CA ALA A 631 9.88 -6.16 14.13
C ALA A 631 8.62 -5.82 13.33
N GLY A 632 8.81 -4.98 12.31
CA GLY A 632 7.81 -4.69 11.29
C GLY A 632 8.26 -5.17 9.91
N ALA A 633 7.46 -4.83 8.92
CA ALA A 633 7.79 -4.99 7.51
C ALA A 633 7.19 -3.84 6.72
N SER A 634 7.95 -3.31 5.77
CA SER A 634 7.44 -2.36 4.78
C SER A 634 6.31 -2.99 3.97
N GLY A 635 5.32 -2.20 3.58
CA GLY A 635 4.16 -2.67 2.82
C GLY A 635 4.44 -2.93 1.34
N GLY A 636 3.35 -3.08 0.61
CA GLY A 636 3.34 -3.29 -0.84
C GLY A 636 2.82 -2.09 -1.62
N ILE A 637 2.36 -2.39 -2.83
CA ILE A 637 1.73 -1.45 -3.76
C ILE A 637 0.31 -1.97 -4.04
N GLY A 638 -0.68 -1.14 -3.72
CA GLY A 638 -2.09 -1.37 -4.09
C GLY A 638 -2.48 -0.43 -5.23
N VAL A 639 -3.23 -0.93 -6.22
CA VAL A 639 -3.60 -0.22 -7.44
C VAL A 639 -5.05 -0.48 -7.83
N ILE A 640 -5.82 0.58 -8.07
CA ILE A 640 -6.88 0.56 -9.08
C ILE A 640 -6.37 1.40 -10.24
N ALA A 641 -6.39 0.83 -11.44
CA ALA A 641 -6.15 1.51 -12.70
C ALA A 641 -7.43 1.35 -13.54
N GLU A 642 -8.28 2.37 -13.54
CA GLU A 642 -9.51 2.41 -14.33
C GLU A 642 -9.35 3.42 -15.48
N ALA A 643 -9.80 3.03 -16.68
CA ALA A 643 -9.81 3.82 -17.89
C ALA A 643 -11.08 4.68 -18.05
N GLY A 644 -12.16 4.39 -17.31
CA GLY A 644 -13.16 5.32 -16.78
C GLY A 644 -14.58 5.16 -17.33
N GLY A 645 -15.60 5.48 -16.53
CA GLY A 645 -16.93 5.84 -17.03
C GLY A 645 -17.77 6.71 -16.08
N ASN A 646 -18.58 6.17 -15.16
CA ASN A 646 -19.29 7.00 -14.15
C ASN A 646 -19.39 6.24 -12.82
N ASP A 647 -18.28 6.18 -12.12
CA ASP A 647 -17.96 5.17 -11.14
C ASP A 647 -18.32 5.60 -9.72
N THR A 648 -18.54 4.62 -8.84
CA THR A 648 -18.97 4.86 -7.46
C THR A 648 -18.15 4.03 -6.49
N TYR A 649 -17.14 4.69 -5.91
CA TYR A 649 -16.24 4.14 -4.90
C TYR A 649 -16.77 4.39 -3.49
N VAL A 650 -17.29 3.34 -2.84
CA VAL A 650 -17.74 3.35 -1.45
C VAL A 650 -16.78 2.56 -0.57
N GLY A 651 -15.88 3.28 0.09
CA GLY A 651 -15.09 2.80 1.21
C GLY A 651 -15.53 3.48 2.51
N ASP A 652 -14.82 3.20 3.60
CA ASP A 652 -14.98 3.94 4.85
C ASP A 652 -13.61 4.35 5.40
N TYR A 653 -12.95 3.50 6.20
CA TYR A 653 -11.62 3.78 6.69
C TYR A 653 -10.55 2.97 5.97
N PHE A 654 -9.44 3.63 5.59
CA PHE A 654 -8.32 3.04 4.84
C PHE A 654 -8.73 2.62 3.42
N ALA A 655 -9.01 3.59 2.53
CA ALA A 655 -9.49 3.30 1.17
C ALA A 655 -9.07 4.32 0.11
N GLN A 656 -9.34 4.04 -1.17
CA GLN A 656 -9.26 5.00 -2.28
C GLN A 656 -7.85 5.60 -2.44
N GLY A 657 -6.89 4.76 -2.85
CA GLY A 657 -5.50 5.16 -3.11
C GLY A 657 -4.70 5.60 -1.87
N ALA A 658 -5.24 5.44 -0.67
CA ALA A 658 -4.51 5.70 0.57
C ALA A 658 -3.50 4.58 0.89
N SER A 659 -2.58 4.83 1.83
CA SER A 659 -1.64 3.79 2.28
C SER A 659 -1.19 3.96 3.72
N TYR A 660 -0.62 2.90 4.28
CA TYR A 660 -0.13 2.85 5.66
C TYR A 660 1.20 2.09 5.75
N TRP A 661 2.22 2.74 6.33
CA TRP A 661 3.53 2.16 6.71
C TRP A 661 4.42 1.61 5.59
N PHE A 662 5.28 2.47 5.02
CA PHE A 662 6.23 2.14 3.94
C PHE A 662 5.59 1.33 2.81
N ALA A 663 4.43 1.81 2.37
CA ALA A 663 3.62 1.27 1.29
C ALA A 663 3.29 2.38 0.29
N LEU A 664 2.77 1.99 -0.86
CA LEU A 664 2.20 2.89 -1.87
C LEU A 664 0.76 2.45 -2.14
N GLY A 665 -0.15 3.41 -2.19
CA GLY A 665 -1.53 3.21 -2.64
C GLY A 665 -1.82 4.11 -3.83
N ILE A 666 -2.54 3.58 -4.81
CA ILE A 666 -2.88 4.25 -6.06
C ILE A 666 -4.34 3.94 -6.39
N LEU A 667 -5.15 4.98 -6.57
CA LEU A 667 -6.36 4.94 -7.39
C LEU A 667 -6.11 5.92 -8.53
N ASP A 668 -6.23 5.45 -9.76
CA ASP A 668 -6.09 6.22 -10.98
C ASP A 668 -7.33 5.99 -11.83
N ASP A 669 -8.26 6.92 -11.77
CA ASP A 669 -9.35 7.04 -12.72
C ASP A 669 -8.96 8.04 -13.82
N ARG A 670 -9.63 7.95 -14.96
CA ARG A 670 -9.16 8.53 -16.23
C ARG A 670 -10.17 9.44 -16.91
N LYS A 671 -11.45 9.32 -16.59
CA LYS A 671 -12.57 10.12 -17.10
C LYS A 671 -13.86 9.67 -16.38
N GLY A 672 -14.70 10.59 -15.95
CA GLY A 672 -16.02 10.18 -15.47
C GLY A 672 -16.90 11.26 -14.85
N HIS A 673 -17.83 10.83 -13.99
CA HIS A 673 -18.66 11.69 -13.15
C HIS A 673 -18.83 10.97 -11.80
N ASP A 674 -17.74 10.93 -11.07
CA ASP A 674 -17.37 9.85 -10.18
C ASP A 674 -17.64 10.21 -8.72
N LYS A 675 -17.83 9.18 -7.90
CA LYS A 675 -18.32 9.33 -6.52
C LYS A 675 -17.42 8.61 -5.54
N TYR A 676 -16.52 9.39 -4.94
CA TYR A 676 -15.60 8.93 -3.91
C TYR A 676 -16.21 9.14 -2.53
N ILE A 677 -16.85 8.12 -1.99
CA ILE A 677 -17.47 8.12 -0.67
C ILE A 677 -16.56 7.39 0.32
N SER A 678 -16.10 8.08 1.36
CA SER A 678 -15.24 7.53 2.40
C SER A 678 -15.43 8.21 3.77
N GLY A 679 -14.74 7.71 4.79
CA GLY A 679 -14.77 8.23 6.15
C GLY A 679 -13.48 8.93 6.56
N ARG A 680 -12.37 8.19 6.62
CA ARG A 680 -11.10 8.65 7.17
C ARG A 680 -9.93 7.85 6.64
N TYR A 681 -8.74 8.44 6.52
CA TYR A 681 -7.55 7.74 6.03
C TYR A 681 -7.76 7.23 4.60
N SER A 682 -8.23 8.12 3.72
CA SER A 682 -8.75 7.77 2.39
C SER A 682 -8.38 8.79 1.32
N GLN A 683 -8.72 8.55 0.05
CA GLN A 683 -8.64 9.54 -1.04
C GLN A 683 -7.23 10.12 -1.17
N GLY A 684 -6.27 9.25 -1.50
CA GLY A 684 -4.86 9.62 -1.68
C GLY A 684 -4.13 10.04 -0.40
N ALA A 685 -4.52 9.51 0.77
CA ALA A 685 -3.84 9.82 2.04
C ALA A 685 -2.63 8.91 2.31
N GLY A 686 -1.44 9.49 2.52
CA GLY A 686 -0.24 8.76 2.96
C GLY A 686 -0.03 8.85 4.48
N ILE A 687 0.09 7.70 5.15
CA ILE A 687 -0.02 7.59 6.61
C ILE A 687 1.16 6.81 7.21
N HIS A 688 1.92 7.48 8.10
CA HIS A 688 3.09 6.94 8.80
C HIS A 688 4.19 6.44 7.84
N LEU A 689 4.94 7.37 7.23
CA LEU A 689 6.02 7.06 6.29
C LEU A 689 5.57 6.19 5.10
N SER A 690 4.45 6.54 4.47
CA SER A 690 3.94 5.92 3.24
C SER A 690 3.41 6.97 2.27
N ALA A 691 3.21 6.57 1.02
CA ALA A 691 2.71 7.44 -0.05
C ALA A 691 1.33 6.98 -0.52
N GLY A 692 0.36 7.88 -0.64
CA GLY A 692 -0.96 7.59 -1.19
C GLY A 692 -1.31 8.60 -2.27
N VAL A 693 -1.93 8.14 -3.35
CA VAL A 693 -2.42 9.02 -4.42
C VAL A 693 -3.78 8.57 -4.93
N LEU A 694 -4.67 9.54 -5.10
CA LEU A 694 -5.85 9.45 -5.95
C LEU A 694 -5.61 10.40 -7.12
N MET A 695 -5.74 9.90 -8.34
CA MET A 695 -5.75 10.69 -9.57
C MET A 695 -7.09 10.49 -10.26
N ASP A 696 -7.68 11.59 -10.72
CA ASP A 696 -8.82 11.62 -11.63
C ASP A 696 -8.46 12.33 -12.95
N GLY A 697 -9.35 12.22 -13.92
CA GLY A 697 -9.20 12.65 -15.31
C GLY A 697 -10.04 13.86 -15.69
N GLU A 698 -11.25 13.65 -16.21
CA GLU A 698 -12.13 14.72 -16.73
C GLU A 698 -13.58 14.42 -16.35
N GLY A 699 -14.24 15.37 -15.68
CA GLY A 699 -15.70 15.45 -15.50
C GLY A 699 -16.18 15.75 -14.07
N ASP A 700 -17.46 16.11 -13.92
CA ASP A 700 -18.06 16.65 -12.69
C ASP A 700 -18.17 15.62 -11.52
N ASP A 701 -17.23 15.68 -10.58
CA ASP A 701 -16.98 14.67 -9.55
C ASP A 701 -17.42 15.04 -8.13
N ILE A 702 -17.57 14.02 -7.26
CA ILE A 702 -17.96 14.19 -5.86
C ILE A 702 -17.03 13.42 -4.92
N TYR A 703 -16.19 14.18 -4.22
CA TYR A 703 -15.29 13.67 -3.18
C TYR A 703 -15.87 13.91 -1.79
N LEU A 704 -16.38 12.86 -1.13
CA LEU A 704 -16.91 12.93 0.23
C LEU A 704 -16.07 12.11 1.23
N ALA A 705 -15.47 12.80 2.19
CA ALA A 705 -14.80 12.22 3.36
C ALA A 705 -15.54 12.62 4.65
N SER A 706 -16.30 11.70 5.25
CA SER A 706 -17.21 12.01 6.36
C SER A 706 -16.51 12.58 7.61
N TYR A 707 -15.23 12.23 7.82
CA TYR A 707 -14.41 12.67 8.94
C TYR A 707 -13.10 13.39 8.54
N GLY A 708 -12.13 12.78 7.85
CA GLY A 708 -10.84 13.46 7.66
C GLY A 708 -9.56 12.63 7.41
N VAL A 709 -8.39 13.27 7.41
CA VAL A 709 -7.12 12.66 6.96
C VAL A 709 -7.34 11.99 5.59
N ALA A 710 -7.84 12.80 4.66
CA ALA A 710 -8.31 12.37 3.34
C ALA A 710 -8.16 13.49 2.32
N GLN A 711 -8.39 13.22 1.02
CA GLN A 711 -8.24 14.20 -0.06
C GLN A 711 -6.82 14.76 -0.08
N GLY A 712 -5.85 13.88 -0.36
CA GLY A 712 -4.44 14.23 -0.47
C GLY A 712 -3.79 14.64 0.85
N CYS A 713 -4.14 14.01 1.97
CA CYS A 713 -3.54 14.33 3.27
C CYS A 713 -2.26 13.53 3.52
N GLY A 714 -1.15 14.21 3.80
CA GLY A 714 0.07 13.58 4.31
C GLY A 714 0.14 13.58 5.84
N HIS A 715 0.29 12.40 6.45
CA HIS A 715 0.28 12.25 7.91
C HIS A 715 1.48 11.46 8.47
N ASP A 716 2.16 11.99 9.50
CA ASP A 716 3.31 11.38 10.20
C ASP A 716 4.42 10.99 9.22
N LEU A 717 5.03 12.02 8.61
CA LEU A 717 6.02 11.90 7.52
C LEU A 717 5.49 11.16 6.27
N GLY A 718 4.19 10.90 6.18
CA GLY A 718 3.53 10.39 4.98
C GLY A 718 3.28 11.47 3.92
N VAL A 719 3.09 11.02 2.69
CA VAL A 719 2.91 11.83 1.48
C VAL A 719 1.53 11.51 0.90
N GLY A 720 0.63 12.47 0.82
CA GLY A 720 -0.68 12.29 0.22
C GLY A 720 -0.91 13.24 -0.93
N THR A 721 -1.45 12.74 -2.05
CA THR A 721 -1.88 13.58 -3.18
C THR A 721 -3.29 13.20 -3.62
N LEU A 722 -4.14 14.20 -3.82
CA LEU A 722 -5.30 14.11 -4.71
C LEU A 722 -5.01 15.03 -5.90
N LEU A 723 -5.14 14.50 -7.11
CA LEU A 723 -4.99 15.22 -8.36
C LEU A 723 -6.27 15.03 -9.17
N ASP A 724 -6.98 16.11 -9.43
CA ASP A 724 -8.07 16.17 -10.40
C ASP A 724 -7.58 16.91 -11.65
N ASN A 725 -8.05 16.53 -12.84
CA ASN A 725 -7.73 17.20 -14.09
C ASN A 725 -8.92 17.88 -14.77
N GLY A 726 -10.10 17.89 -14.11
CA GLY A 726 -11.07 18.97 -14.15
C GLY A 726 -12.52 18.57 -14.47
N GLY A 727 -13.45 19.10 -13.69
CA GLY A 727 -14.91 19.11 -13.86
C GLY A 727 -15.53 20.21 -12.99
N ASP A 728 -16.85 20.36 -12.93
CA ASP A 728 -17.46 21.27 -11.93
C ASP A 728 -17.56 20.57 -10.55
N ASP A 729 -16.44 20.48 -9.82
CA ASP A 729 -16.20 19.44 -8.81
C ASP A 729 -16.62 19.80 -7.37
N ARG A 730 -16.96 18.77 -6.56
CA ARG A 730 -17.39 18.98 -5.16
C ARG A 730 -16.60 18.18 -4.14
N TYR A 731 -15.77 18.90 -3.38
CA TYR A 731 -14.94 18.40 -2.29
C TYR A 731 -15.55 18.63 -0.90
N ILE A 732 -16.00 17.57 -0.23
CA ILE A 732 -16.65 17.61 1.10
C ILE A 732 -15.82 16.83 2.13
N ALA A 733 -15.29 17.52 3.14
CA ALA A 733 -14.53 16.87 4.21
C ALA A 733 -14.77 17.43 5.63
N GLY A 734 -14.35 16.69 6.64
CA GLY A 734 -14.36 17.14 8.04
C GLY A 734 -13.10 17.93 8.44
N VAL A 735 -11.99 17.24 8.68
CA VAL A 735 -10.72 17.82 9.20
C VAL A 735 -9.48 17.14 8.63
N LEU A 736 -8.36 17.86 8.54
CA LEU A 736 -7.10 17.38 7.95
C LEU A 736 -7.32 16.82 6.54
N SER A 737 -7.93 17.62 5.66
CA SER A 737 -8.24 17.24 4.28
C SER A 737 -8.02 18.37 3.29
N GLN A 738 -8.16 18.07 2.00
CA GLN A 738 -7.95 18.99 0.87
C GLN A 738 -6.50 19.48 0.89
N GLY A 739 -5.55 18.57 0.68
CA GLY A 739 -4.12 18.86 0.62
C GLY A 739 -3.48 19.22 1.96
N ALA A 740 -4.02 18.71 3.07
CA ALA A 740 -3.50 19.04 4.41
C ALA A 740 -2.24 18.25 4.76
N GLY A 741 -1.25 18.91 5.35
CA GLY A 741 -0.09 18.26 5.96
C GLY A 741 -0.25 18.17 7.48
N ASN A 742 0.03 17.01 8.07
CA ASN A 742 -0.03 16.82 9.53
C ASN A 742 1.13 15.96 10.09
N ALA A 743 1.75 16.38 11.19
CA ALA A 743 2.84 15.66 11.86
C ALA A 743 4.04 15.42 10.92
N ASN A 744 4.57 16.49 10.34
CA ASN A 744 5.69 16.49 9.38
C ASN A 744 5.42 15.78 8.03
N GLY A 745 4.16 15.40 7.75
CA GLY A 745 3.74 14.91 6.43
C GLY A 745 3.57 16.03 5.37
N ILE A 746 3.49 15.63 4.10
CA ILE A 746 3.26 16.48 2.93
C ILE A 746 1.91 16.12 2.31
N GLY A 747 0.97 17.06 2.27
CA GLY A 747 -0.31 16.89 1.59
C GLY A 747 -0.42 17.78 0.35
N VAL A 748 -1.03 17.25 -0.71
CA VAL A 748 -1.32 17.96 -1.95
C VAL A 748 -2.77 17.68 -2.35
N LEU A 749 -3.57 18.72 -2.58
CA LEU A 749 -4.71 18.66 -3.48
C LEU A 749 -4.40 19.59 -4.64
N ASN A 750 -4.60 19.13 -5.87
CA ASN A 750 -4.53 19.96 -7.04
C ASN A 750 -5.72 19.69 -7.95
N ASP A 751 -6.43 20.76 -8.29
CA ASP A 751 -7.45 20.78 -9.33
C ASP A 751 -6.95 21.58 -10.54
N ASN A 752 -7.40 21.23 -11.73
CA ASN A 752 -6.97 21.81 -12.99
C ASN A 752 -8.12 22.13 -13.98
N GLY A 753 -9.39 22.13 -13.57
CA GLY A 753 -10.54 22.58 -14.39
C GLY A 753 -11.75 23.08 -13.58
N GLY A 754 -12.79 23.60 -14.27
CA GLY A 754 -14.13 23.83 -13.66
C GLY A 754 -14.40 25.09 -12.83
N ASP A 755 -15.63 25.20 -12.31
CA ASP A 755 -16.13 26.13 -11.28
C ASP A 755 -16.44 25.34 -9.97
N ASP A 756 -15.49 25.23 -9.02
CA ASP A 756 -15.48 24.22 -7.95
C ASP A 756 -16.21 24.54 -6.63
N GLU A 757 -16.49 23.51 -5.80
CA GLU A 757 -17.05 23.60 -4.44
C GLU A 757 -16.23 22.89 -3.33
N TYR A 758 -15.51 23.66 -2.51
CA TYR A 758 -14.69 23.16 -1.39
C TYR A 758 -15.31 23.38 0.01
N HIS A 759 -15.90 22.32 0.56
CA HIS A 759 -16.56 22.26 1.86
C HIS A 759 -15.72 21.55 2.94
N ILE A 760 -15.26 22.28 3.96
CA ILE A 760 -14.45 21.74 5.08
C ILE A 760 -15.01 22.20 6.44
N LYS A 761 -15.12 21.28 7.41
CA LYS A 761 -15.65 21.60 8.76
C LYS A 761 -14.61 22.18 9.73
N GLY A 762 -13.32 22.00 9.47
CA GLY A 762 -12.23 22.43 10.35
C GLY A 762 -10.91 22.67 9.62
N SER A 763 -9.81 22.06 10.09
CA SER A 763 -8.51 22.20 9.42
C SER A 763 -8.53 21.55 8.04
N GLY A 764 -7.97 22.22 7.03
CA GLY A 764 -7.86 21.69 5.68
C GLY A 764 -7.46 22.76 4.66
N GLN A 765 -7.67 22.46 3.38
CA GLN A 765 -7.38 23.34 2.24
C GLN A 765 -5.93 23.84 2.23
N GLY A 766 -4.97 22.94 2.06
CA GLY A 766 -3.55 23.29 1.97
C GLY A 766 -2.95 23.72 3.31
N ARG A 767 -3.59 23.42 4.45
CA ARG A 767 -3.05 23.76 5.77
C ARG A 767 -1.98 22.76 6.22
N GLY A 768 -0.82 23.25 6.66
CA GLY A 768 0.20 22.49 7.37
C GLY A 768 0.05 22.57 8.90
N ASN A 769 1.05 22.07 9.63
CA ASN A 769 1.24 22.36 11.05
C ASN A 769 2.72 22.37 11.45
N PHE A 770 3.07 22.96 12.60
CA PHE A 770 4.45 23.00 13.11
C PHE A 770 4.55 22.30 14.47
N GLU A 771 5.55 21.42 14.66
CA GLU A 771 5.77 20.69 15.92
C GLU A 771 6.93 21.29 16.73
N PRO A 772 6.66 22.03 17.84
CA PRO A 772 7.71 22.75 18.56
C PRO A 772 8.78 21.87 19.21
N ASP A 773 8.44 20.64 19.61
CA ASP A 773 9.39 19.66 20.19
C ASP A 773 10.27 18.98 19.12
N GLY A 774 9.95 19.15 17.82
CA GLY A 774 10.68 18.59 16.67
C GLY A 774 11.50 19.60 15.86
N GLU A 775 11.17 20.90 15.94
CA GLU A 775 11.67 21.98 15.05
C GLU A 775 11.41 21.72 13.55
N LEU A 776 10.43 20.87 13.25
CA LEU A 776 9.95 20.49 11.92
C LEU A 776 8.45 20.79 11.81
N GLY A 777 7.94 20.72 10.59
CA GLY A 777 6.55 20.97 10.30
C GLY A 777 6.10 20.35 8.99
N SER A 778 4.80 20.19 8.90
CA SER A 778 4.07 19.69 7.77
C SER A 778 3.80 20.76 6.73
N PHE A 779 3.83 20.35 5.47
CA PHE A 779 3.44 21.18 4.35
C PHE A 779 2.10 20.71 3.80
N GLY A 780 1.18 21.65 3.64
CA GLY A 780 -0.05 21.45 2.90
C GLY A 780 -0.03 22.31 1.64
N PHE A 781 -0.48 21.75 0.53
CA PHE A 781 -0.61 22.41 -0.75
C PHE A 781 -2.03 22.17 -1.27
N HIS A 782 -2.77 23.24 -1.55
CA HIS A 782 -4.05 23.17 -2.24
C HIS A 782 -3.98 24.16 -3.39
N PHE A 783 -3.79 23.65 -4.61
CA PHE A 783 -3.67 24.44 -5.83
C PHE A 783 -4.87 24.15 -6.74
N ASP A 784 -5.86 25.02 -6.71
CA ASP A 784 -6.89 25.12 -7.73
C ASP A 784 -6.31 25.93 -8.90
N THR A 785 -6.27 25.33 -10.09
CA THR A 785 -5.70 25.96 -11.28
C THR A 785 -6.57 25.81 -12.52
N GLY A 786 -7.85 25.44 -12.35
CA GLY A 786 -8.82 25.39 -13.45
C GLY A 786 -9.17 26.75 -14.02
N GLY A 787 -9.17 27.77 -13.17
CA GLY A 787 -9.46 29.15 -13.54
C GLY A 787 -10.95 29.49 -13.57
N GLY A 788 -11.73 28.84 -12.70
CA GLY A 788 -13.16 29.03 -12.48
C GLY A 788 -13.54 30.18 -11.54
N LYS A 789 -14.61 29.93 -10.78
CA LYS A 789 -15.26 30.82 -9.81
C LYS A 789 -15.66 30.06 -8.55
N ASP A 790 -14.62 29.67 -7.84
CA ASP A 790 -14.65 28.54 -6.94
C ASP A 790 -15.13 28.94 -5.55
N TYR A 791 -15.89 28.06 -4.91
CA TYR A 791 -16.47 28.30 -3.59
C TYR A 791 -15.66 27.63 -2.49
N TYR A 792 -15.07 28.45 -1.61
CA TYR A 792 -14.34 27.96 -0.45
C TYR A 792 -15.08 28.28 0.85
N SER A 793 -15.60 27.24 1.52
CA SER A 793 -16.36 27.37 2.76
C SER A 793 -15.67 28.15 3.92
N PRO A 794 -14.33 28.21 4.07
CA PRO A 794 -13.68 29.09 5.07
C PRO A 794 -13.56 30.56 4.65
N GLY A 795 -14.05 30.95 3.48
CA GLY A 795 -13.90 32.29 2.91
C GLY A 795 -12.60 32.50 2.13
N GLY A 796 -12.16 31.47 1.39
CA GLY A 796 -11.11 31.58 0.37
C GLY A 796 -11.49 32.56 -0.75
N LYS A 797 -10.55 32.84 -1.65
CA LYS A 797 -10.72 33.84 -2.71
C LYS A 797 -10.07 33.40 -4.00
N ASN A 798 -10.79 33.62 -5.09
CA ASN A 798 -10.22 33.38 -6.41
C ASN A 798 -9.08 34.34 -6.76
N ASN A 799 -8.22 33.90 -7.67
CA ASN A 799 -7.04 34.61 -8.17
C ASN A 799 -6.08 35.03 -7.04
N SER A 800 -5.82 34.15 -6.06
CA SER A 800 -5.02 34.52 -4.89
C SER A 800 -4.08 33.43 -4.36
N LEU A 801 -2.89 33.86 -3.92
CA LEU A 801 -1.98 33.06 -3.11
C LEU A 801 -2.21 33.36 -1.64
N VAL A 802 -2.63 32.35 -0.87
CA VAL A 802 -2.81 32.46 0.58
C VAL A 802 -1.80 31.56 1.29
N PHE A 803 -0.92 32.19 2.06
CA PHE A 803 -0.08 31.48 3.01
C PHE A 803 -0.85 31.31 4.30
N LYS A 804 -1.29 30.07 4.53
CA LYS A 804 -2.01 29.67 5.73
C LYS A 804 -1.03 29.54 6.88
N THR A 805 -1.53 29.79 8.09
CA THR A 805 -0.71 29.64 9.30
C THR A 805 -0.13 28.22 9.36
N GLU A 806 1.12 28.10 9.82
CA GLU A 806 1.79 26.81 10.04
C GLU A 806 2.18 26.06 8.75
N TRP A 807 2.77 26.79 7.79
CA TRP A 807 3.43 26.24 6.57
C TRP A 807 2.48 25.62 5.53
N GLY A 808 1.24 26.10 5.49
CA GLY A 808 0.31 25.80 4.42
C GLY A 808 0.37 26.80 3.26
N ILE A 809 0.19 26.32 2.03
CA ILE A 809 0.03 27.15 0.83
C ILE A 809 -1.27 26.76 0.14
N PHE A 810 -2.14 27.76 -0.04
CA PHE A 810 -3.32 27.68 -0.88
C PHE A 810 -3.12 28.62 -2.07
N ALA A 811 -3.44 28.17 -3.28
CA ALA A 811 -3.45 28.97 -4.48
C ALA A 811 -4.71 28.66 -5.29
N ASP A 812 -5.28 29.71 -5.87
CA ASP A 812 -6.35 29.68 -6.85
C ASP A 812 -5.90 30.61 -7.99
N THR A 813 -5.90 30.11 -9.23
CA THR A 813 -5.36 30.83 -10.40
C THR A 813 -6.21 30.66 -11.66
N ASN A 814 -6.48 31.78 -12.35
CA ASN A 814 -7.17 31.83 -13.66
C ASN A 814 -6.23 32.23 -14.79
#